data_AF-A0A6A6A3F3-F1
#
_entry.id   AF-A0A6A6A3F3-F1
#
_cell.length_a   1.000
_cell.length_b   1.000
_cell.length_c   1.000
_cell.angle_alpha   90.00
_cell.angle_beta   90.00
_cell.angle_gamma   90.00
#
_symmetry.space_group_name_H-M   'P 1'
#
loop_
_entity.id
_entity.type
_entity.pdbx_description
1 polymer ?
#
loop_
_entity_poly.entity_id
_entity_poly.type
_entity_poly.pdbx_seq_one_letter_code
_entity_poly.pdbx_strand_id
1 'polypeptide(L)'
;MGPDTALPLPAEFSNVNDYIESLLKFTTSSWLLQTLCGGVHILDFYTRTPDLYSAILPQSWRDWFEIRDIMDILDLLMREDLQQFDTREGENEHVWRDGPPPPEDLLQYIKDVRKHLLAREFPPRNSDLKPEPPAIARNIALGMKIKKVHEVDHFARYIDRLSAEIAASGKEPITHLVDFGSGQNYLGRALAAPPYSKHIVAVESKQHNIEGAKNMDILAKLVPKPLVMRNKKEYRAKTGKGKQGKKKDRSGMSTPSAVENPGISEEAHDHTECNEDGCPAVPVTNPPTSTQSGHDSSLPDPSPVAADILQDKPTTTDTPPIEQSKPSTTNLQIYTKGHGSVQYVEHIIKDGDLTPVIDQVLDVTRIPADTIPPTSSLTTTPSNLTAIPKPPNVNAMVISLHSCGNLVHHGLRSLILNPHIAAVAMVGCCYNLVTERLGPPTLKLPTLRPNHPRLHSTSTAHDPHGFPMSEHLATYPLPTSPQETGLRLNITARMMAVQAPYNWSHTDSSLFFTRHFYRALLQRIFLDRGLISPPHDAGVSANGHTSNLTWTPPDGLGPGLAPDGTPTPLTIGSLRKFAYSDFPSYVRAATAKIAAPNSFCAVDPVFVQEKMGGLGDEEVRGYERRFAHRKKELSVMWSLMAFSAGVVEAVVVVDRWLWLKEQGEVERAWVEAVFEYGYSPRNLVVVGIKKGDSLGYLPAWLRAYPRLHLPQLPKQTPRQAHSPTFVPTTAAPSTSHVSASRPSHSHPHSHLYHAHGNSPRTEIIPSTVGSFTRLRLARVSNTCVSSMPRTMLGAVRNHPWKKPLDWSLNTTNRGEPSVLFSRSVQAESTSTSVSCNPIPFFISLPVELQLRIIHFCDRATLFQLMHVSSGIRAEAAKLFWSQPDAWYRFEASWLLLGGFPGTNHYNFNFLPYVQRVEVVFEDVANLSCSWIPRLFGEPAVPPLSTEESILDFWQTLQYRLPAATHVVVNDVAVYREQQPLSRELELMLQMCPATLDVSASILRWLEAHDMVERHMHRLQGEVTSVTWWEEVCLAQTHQSILIPPKEFRGPVGAYQRALYTTCLHDYRFYATRFLLIEAHERHHFHQRCEPFNCDALDCNAQFRQPGEYTLHAIQTGHDEKGQGAVPPEEFKAQFKQHQESLARAQEQGGRIALNQIYTDRANKTLEQQQCADQTFLYQLQHDPLYAHGQPVAFCSTWALYYVYMMED
;
A
#
# COMPACT_ATOMS: atom_id res chain seq x y z
N MET A 1 12.67 19.00 28.23
CA MET A 1 12.42 17.82 27.35
C MET A 1 10.96 17.47 27.44
N GLY A 2 10.13 18.30 26.78
CA GLY A 2 8.68 18.33 26.97
C GLY A 2 8.25 19.17 28.17
N PRO A 3 6.98 19.64 28.16
CA PRO A 3 6.35 20.38 29.26
C PRO A 3 5.88 19.44 30.40
N ASP A 4 5.48 20.04 31.53
CA ASP A 4 5.01 19.32 32.72
C ASP A 4 3.76 18.47 32.46
N THR A 5 2.81 19.00 31.68
CA THR A 5 1.61 18.27 31.24
C THR A 5 1.84 17.69 29.84
N ALA A 6 1.74 16.36 29.70
CA ALA A 6 2.08 15.68 28.45
C ALA A 6 1.16 16.04 27.25
N LEU A 7 0.03 16.71 27.49
CA LEU A 7 -0.79 17.38 26.48
C LEU A 7 -0.95 18.86 26.87
N PRO A 8 -1.21 19.77 25.91
CA PRO A 8 -1.58 21.15 26.18
C PRO A 8 -3.06 21.18 26.60
N LEU A 9 -3.32 20.91 27.87
CA LEU A 9 -4.67 20.83 28.43
C LEU A 9 -5.33 22.22 28.52
N PRO A 10 -6.65 22.34 28.26
CA PRO A 10 -7.40 23.55 28.60
C PRO A 10 -7.56 23.67 30.12
N ALA A 11 -7.86 24.89 30.61
CA ALA A 11 -7.69 25.27 32.01
C ALA A 11 -8.58 24.50 33.00
N GLU A 12 -9.64 23.88 32.51
CA GLU A 12 -10.59 23.04 33.26
C GLU A 12 -10.01 21.67 33.64
N PHE A 13 -8.88 21.23 33.05
CA PHE A 13 -8.30 19.91 33.26
C PHE A 13 -6.86 19.98 33.77
N SER A 14 -6.64 19.51 35.00
CA SER A 14 -5.31 19.31 35.59
C SER A 14 -4.68 17.93 35.28
N ASN A 15 -5.42 17.04 34.62
CA ASN A 15 -5.06 15.64 34.41
C ASN A 15 -5.35 15.21 32.96
N VAL A 16 -4.40 14.51 32.35
CA VAL A 16 -4.49 14.04 30.96
C VAL A 16 -5.52 12.93 30.79
N ASN A 17 -5.68 12.03 31.78
CA ASN A 17 -6.63 10.92 31.67
C ASN A 17 -8.08 11.44 31.71
N ASP A 18 -8.38 12.31 32.67
CA ASP A 18 -9.72 12.89 32.85
C ASP A 18 -10.16 13.70 31.61
N TYR A 19 -9.20 14.40 30.98
CA TYR A 19 -9.40 15.06 29.70
C TYR A 19 -9.71 14.07 28.56
N ILE A 20 -8.96 12.96 28.45
CA ILE A 20 -9.16 11.94 27.42
C ILE A 20 -10.51 11.24 27.60
N GLU A 21 -10.88 10.85 28.81
CA GLU A 21 -12.19 10.25 29.10
C GLU A 21 -13.33 11.23 28.77
N SER A 22 -13.21 12.50 29.15
CA SER A 22 -14.21 13.53 28.81
C SER A 22 -14.31 13.76 27.30
N LEU A 23 -13.18 13.86 26.60
CA LEU A 23 -13.08 14.05 25.15
C LEU A 23 -13.73 12.89 24.38
N LEU A 24 -13.39 11.65 24.72
CA LEU A 24 -13.93 10.46 24.06
C LEU A 24 -15.41 10.27 24.39
N LYS A 25 -15.84 10.52 25.63
CA LYS A 25 -17.24 10.53 26.03
C LYS A 25 -18.06 11.57 25.25
N PHE A 26 -17.59 12.82 25.14
CA PHE A 26 -18.29 13.87 24.39
C PHE A 26 -18.35 13.52 22.89
N THR A 27 -17.24 13.05 22.31
CA THR A 27 -17.17 12.63 20.90
C THR A 27 -18.10 11.45 20.58
N THR A 28 -18.33 10.53 21.53
CA THR A 28 -19.15 9.33 21.32
C THR A 28 -20.61 9.45 21.77
N SER A 29 -20.96 10.42 22.62
CA SER A 29 -22.34 10.59 23.13
C SER A 29 -23.07 11.86 22.65
N SER A 30 -22.37 12.87 22.12
CA SER A 30 -22.99 14.12 21.68
C SER A 30 -23.52 14.03 20.25
N TRP A 31 -24.83 13.76 20.12
CA TRP A 31 -25.54 13.73 18.82
C TRP A 31 -25.30 14.99 17.98
N LEU A 32 -25.32 16.17 18.61
CA LEU A 32 -25.14 17.45 17.92
C LEU A 32 -23.70 17.63 17.40
N LEU A 33 -22.70 17.24 18.20
CA LEU A 33 -21.29 17.23 17.77
C LEU A 33 -21.07 16.28 16.58
N GLN A 34 -21.57 15.06 16.67
CA GLN A 34 -21.46 14.05 15.61
C GLN A 34 -22.16 14.51 14.33
N THR A 35 -23.35 15.11 14.45
CA THR A 35 -24.12 15.68 13.34
C THR A 35 -23.39 16.87 12.70
N LEU A 36 -22.90 17.84 13.48
CA LEU A 36 -22.18 19.00 12.94
C LEU A 36 -20.82 18.62 12.32
N CYS A 37 -20.08 17.68 12.91
CA CYS A 37 -18.78 17.27 12.37
C CYS A 37 -18.90 16.31 11.18
N GLY A 38 -19.90 15.41 11.18
CA GLY A 38 -20.00 14.29 10.23
C GLY A 38 -21.28 14.22 9.39
N GLY A 39 -22.42 14.66 9.93
CA GLY A 39 -23.77 14.46 9.37
C GLY A 39 -24.30 15.58 8.46
N VAL A 40 -23.60 16.71 8.33
CA VAL A 40 -24.02 17.83 7.46
C VAL A 40 -23.25 17.84 6.13
N HIS A 41 -23.98 17.93 5.02
CA HIS A 41 -23.42 18.20 3.70
C HIS A 41 -23.97 19.51 3.14
N ILE A 42 -23.06 20.47 2.89
CA ILE A 42 -23.44 21.88 2.67
C ILE A 42 -24.13 22.15 1.33
N LEU A 43 -24.10 21.23 0.35
CA LEU A 43 -24.84 21.42 -0.91
C LEU A 43 -26.33 21.09 -0.76
N ASP A 44 -26.68 20.24 0.19
CA ASP A 44 -28.06 19.77 0.36
C ASP A 44 -28.94 20.71 1.19
N PHE A 45 -28.34 21.80 1.68
CA PHE A 45 -28.95 22.83 2.52
C PHE A 45 -30.18 23.52 1.89
N TYR A 46 -30.26 23.54 0.55
CA TYR A 46 -31.41 24.06 -0.20
C TYR A 46 -32.17 23.00 -1.02
N THR A 47 -31.70 21.75 -1.08
CA THR A 47 -32.37 20.65 -1.83
C THR A 47 -33.25 19.78 -0.96
N ARG A 48 -32.96 19.69 0.35
CA ARG A 48 -33.65 18.81 1.30
C ARG A 48 -34.88 19.46 1.96
N THR A 49 -35.88 18.63 2.26
CA THR A 49 -37.05 18.95 3.11
C THR A 49 -37.13 17.90 4.24
N PRO A 50 -37.52 18.25 5.49
CA PRO A 50 -37.29 19.57 6.08
C PRO A 50 -35.83 20.00 5.91
N ASP A 51 -35.58 21.30 5.98
CA ASP A 51 -34.24 21.83 5.70
C ASP A 51 -33.23 21.49 6.83
N LEU A 52 -31.94 21.46 6.49
CA LEU A 52 -30.88 21.08 7.43
C LEU A 52 -30.69 22.07 8.59
N TYR A 53 -31.11 23.33 8.47
CA TYR A 53 -30.98 24.31 9.55
C TYR A 53 -32.04 24.02 10.63
N SER A 54 -33.30 23.92 10.20
CA SER A 54 -34.45 23.64 11.08
C SER A 54 -34.41 22.23 11.68
N ALA A 55 -33.86 21.25 10.98
CA ALA A 55 -33.80 19.85 11.41
C ALA A 55 -32.65 19.53 12.39
N ILE A 56 -31.68 20.44 12.58
CA ILE A 56 -30.49 20.21 13.41
C ILE A 56 -30.40 21.19 14.58
N LEU A 57 -30.79 22.46 14.40
CA LEU A 57 -30.61 23.50 15.41
C LEU A 57 -31.92 23.80 16.18
N PRO A 58 -31.86 23.91 17.53
CA PRO A 58 -33.00 24.33 18.34
C PRO A 58 -33.63 25.64 17.86
N GLN A 59 -34.95 25.78 18.04
CA GLN A 59 -35.67 27.00 17.66
C GLN A 59 -35.10 28.23 18.37
N SER A 60 -34.81 28.14 19.67
CA SER A 60 -34.14 29.16 20.48
C SER A 60 -32.84 29.69 19.86
N TRP A 61 -32.02 28.80 19.30
CA TRP A 61 -30.76 29.17 18.64
C TRP A 61 -31.04 29.88 17.33
N ARG A 62 -31.98 29.37 16.52
CA ARG A 62 -32.32 29.94 15.21
C ARG A 62 -32.92 31.34 15.32
N ASP A 63 -33.83 31.54 16.28
CA ASP A 63 -34.43 32.85 16.58
C ASP A 63 -33.36 33.87 17.01
N TRP A 64 -32.41 33.46 17.86
CA TRP A 64 -31.30 34.31 18.27
C TRP A 64 -30.32 34.60 17.12
N PHE A 65 -29.94 33.58 16.34
CA PHE A 65 -29.08 33.74 15.18
C PHE A 65 -29.71 34.63 14.08
N GLU A 66 -31.04 34.66 13.94
CA GLU A 66 -31.72 35.53 12.98
C GLU A 66 -31.44 37.02 13.26
N ILE A 67 -31.25 37.42 14.53
CA ILE A 67 -31.09 38.83 14.95
C ILE A 67 -29.64 39.28 15.25
N ARG A 68 -28.62 38.42 15.14
CA ARG A 68 -27.18 38.74 15.40
C ARG A 68 -26.37 38.87 14.11
N ASP A 69 -25.27 39.63 14.06
CA ASP A 69 -24.40 39.54 12.87
C ASP A 69 -23.62 38.21 12.83
N ILE A 70 -23.22 37.76 11.63
CA ILE A 70 -22.40 36.56 11.48
C ILE A 70 -21.02 36.68 12.14
N MET A 71 -20.45 37.90 12.23
CA MET A 71 -19.19 38.13 12.93
C MET A 71 -19.36 38.11 14.45
N ASP A 72 -20.49 38.59 14.99
CA ASP A 72 -20.82 38.42 16.41
C ASP A 72 -20.93 36.94 16.77
N ILE A 73 -21.62 36.15 15.93
CA ILE A 73 -21.75 34.71 16.12
C ILE A 73 -20.36 34.04 16.09
N LEU A 74 -19.47 34.41 15.17
CA LEU A 74 -18.10 33.90 15.11
C LEU A 74 -17.26 34.30 16.34
N ASP A 75 -17.41 35.52 16.85
CA ASP A 75 -16.76 35.96 18.08
C ASP A 75 -17.27 35.16 19.29
N LEU A 76 -18.59 35.00 19.45
CA LEU A 76 -19.19 34.23 20.54
C LEU A 76 -18.68 32.78 20.56
N LEU A 77 -18.61 32.12 19.39
CA LEU A 77 -18.10 30.75 19.31
C LEU A 77 -16.65 30.66 19.80
N MET A 78 -15.79 31.63 19.49
CA MET A 78 -14.33 31.41 19.47
C MET A 78 -13.45 32.39 20.26
N ARG A 79 -13.92 33.60 20.58
CA ARG A 79 -13.09 34.71 21.08
C ARG A 79 -13.67 35.38 22.31
N GLU A 80 -14.99 35.50 22.35
CA GLU A 80 -15.74 36.11 23.44
C GLU A 80 -15.50 35.35 24.76
N ASP A 81 -15.27 36.05 25.87
CA ASP A 81 -15.24 35.42 27.20
C ASP A 81 -16.66 35.01 27.60
N LEU A 82 -16.86 33.76 28.00
CA LEU A 82 -18.16 33.22 28.36
C LEU A 82 -18.50 33.46 29.83
N GLN A 83 -17.53 33.83 30.68
CA GLN A 83 -17.77 34.16 32.09
C GLN A 83 -18.63 35.42 32.27
N GLN A 84 -18.72 36.28 31.24
CA GLN A 84 -19.63 37.43 31.25
C GLN A 84 -21.12 37.04 31.25
N PHE A 85 -21.46 35.79 30.90
CA PHE A 85 -22.84 35.31 30.89
C PHE A 85 -23.21 34.49 32.14
N ASP A 86 -22.23 34.19 33.01
CA ASP A 86 -22.49 33.44 34.24
C ASP A 86 -23.24 34.35 35.24
N THR A 87 -24.51 34.04 35.49
CA THR A 87 -25.48 34.95 36.13
C THR A 87 -25.09 35.37 37.54
N ARG A 88 -25.02 36.69 37.76
CA ARG A 88 -24.94 37.32 39.09
C ARG A 88 -26.35 37.59 39.62
N GLU A 89 -26.59 37.26 40.89
CA GLU A 89 -27.87 37.50 41.53
C GLU A 89 -28.18 39.01 41.62
N GLY A 90 -29.13 39.49 40.81
CA GLY A 90 -29.69 40.85 40.88
C GLY A 90 -29.57 41.71 39.62
N GLU A 91 -28.79 41.33 38.62
CA GLU A 91 -28.60 42.10 37.39
C GLU A 91 -29.62 41.69 36.30
N ASN A 92 -30.72 42.43 36.19
CA ASN A 92 -31.72 42.27 35.12
C ASN A 92 -31.23 42.91 33.80
N GLU A 93 -31.62 42.32 32.67
CA GLU A 93 -31.31 42.76 31.30
C GLU A 93 -29.81 42.80 30.94
N HIS A 94 -29.15 41.64 30.99
CA HIS A 94 -27.78 41.48 30.48
C HIS A 94 -27.71 41.53 28.94
N VAL A 95 -27.78 42.72 28.37
CA VAL A 95 -27.71 42.99 26.92
C VAL A 95 -26.30 42.69 26.38
N TRP A 96 -26.21 41.95 25.28
CA TRP A 96 -24.95 41.66 24.58
C TRP A 96 -25.00 42.13 23.13
N ARG A 97 -24.09 43.04 22.76
CA ARG A 97 -23.98 43.68 21.43
C ARG A 97 -25.34 44.15 20.89
N ASP A 98 -26.02 45.04 21.63
CA ASP A 98 -27.32 45.62 21.28
C ASP A 98 -28.45 44.57 21.05
N GLY A 99 -28.56 43.60 21.95
CA GLY A 99 -29.77 42.78 22.09
C GLY A 99 -29.66 41.65 23.12
N PRO A 100 -30.57 40.66 23.08
CA PRO A 100 -30.64 39.62 24.10
C PRO A 100 -29.37 38.74 24.14
N PRO A 101 -29.00 38.24 25.34
CA PRO A 101 -27.85 37.34 25.49
C PRO A 101 -28.09 36.02 24.73
N PRO A 102 -27.03 35.24 24.46
CA PRO A 102 -27.16 33.95 23.78
C PRO A 102 -27.96 32.96 24.64
N PRO A 103 -28.72 32.01 24.04
CA PRO A 103 -29.43 30.97 24.78
C PRO A 103 -28.48 30.14 25.67
N GLU A 104 -28.91 29.78 26.88
CA GLU A 104 -28.06 29.04 27.84
C GLU A 104 -27.64 27.66 27.31
N ASP A 105 -28.50 26.99 26.53
CA ASP A 105 -28.17 25.73 25.88
C ASP A 105 -27.14 25.89 24.74
N LEU A 106 -27.13 27.05 24.07
CA LEU A 106 -26.05 27.42 23.14
C LEU A 106 -24.75 27.72 23.91
N LEU A 107 -24.81 28.52 24.99
CA LEU A 107 -23.65 28.80 25.84
C LEU A 107 -23.04 27.52 26.40
N GLN A 108 -23.87 26.60 26.90
CA GLN A 108 -23.43 25.29 27.38
C GLN A 108 -22.79 24.45 26.27
N TYR A 109 -23.35 24.42 25.05
CA TYR A 109 -22.70 23.74 23.93
C TYR A 109 -21.33 24.36 23.55
N ILE A 110 -21.20 25.69 23.61
CA ILE A 110 -19.92 26.37 23.35
C ILE A 110 -18.92 26.07 24.46
N LYS A 111 -19.33 26.12 25.74
CA LYS A 111 -18.53 25.68 26.90
C LYS A 111 -18.07 24.21 26.72
N ASP A 112 -18.97 23.32 26.31
CA ASP A 112 -18.70 21.89 26.07
C ASP A 112 -17.79 21.62 24.87
N VAL A 113 -17.82 22.43 23.81
CA VAL A 113 -16.83 22.33 22.72
C VAL A 113 -15.48 22.90 23.17
N ARG A 114 -15.45 24.12 23.74
CA ARG A 114 -14.20 24.81 24.11
C ARG A 114 -13.36 24.01 25.11
N LYS A 115 -13.96 23.39 26.13
CA LYS A 115 -13.25 22.56 27.13
C LYS A 115 -12.61 21.28 26.55
N HIS A 116 -12.95 20.90 25.32
CA HIS A 116 -12.39 19.76 24.59
C HIS A 116 -11.45 20.19 23.44
N LEU A 117 -11.08 21.47 23.38
CA LEU A 117 -10.04 21.96 22.48
C LEU A 117 -8.68 21.92 23.20
N LEU A 118 -7.71 21.25 22.59
CA LEU A 118 -6.31 21.36 23.01
C LEU A 118 -5.83 22.81 22.92
N ALA A 119 -5.18 23.30 23.98
CA ALA A 119 -4.67 24.67 24.08
C ALA A 119 -3.64 24.98 22.98
N ARG A 120 -3.56 26.25 22.56
CA ARG A 120 -2.86 26.69 21.34
C ARG A 120 -1.91 27.86 21.54
N GLU A 121 -1.82 28.36 22.77
CA GLU A 121 -1.00 29.51 23.12
C GLU A 121 0.48 29.23 22.90
N PHE A 122 1.15 30.20 22.28
CA PHE A 122 2.57 30.19 22.03
C PHE A 122 3.16 31.56 22.38
N PRO A 123 4.21 31.65 23.21
CA PRO A 123 4.84 30.54 23.95
C PRO A 123 3.85 29.85 24.92
N PRO A 124 3.99 28.55 25.21
CA PRO A 124 3.07 27.84 26.11
C PRO A 124 2.97 28.49 27.49
N ARG A 125 1.76 28.43 28.08
CA ARG A 125 1.55 28.80 29.49
C ARG A 125 2.54 28.02 30.37
N ASN A 126 3.21 28.69 31.29
CA ASN A 126 4.29 28.18 32.15
C ASN A 126 5.67 27.91 31.48
N SER A 127 5.93 28.38 30.26
CA SER A 127 7.27 28.30 29.67
C SER A 127 8.10 29.59 29.82
N ASP A 128 9.39 29.46 30.13
CA ASP A 128 10.36 30.58 30.21
C ASP A 128 10.73 31.18 28.83
N LEU A 129 10.03 30.79 27.77
CA LEU A 129 10.34 31.16 26.39
C LEU A 129 9.96 32.62 26.12
N LYS A 130 10.98 33.49 26.07
CA LYS A 130 10.83 34.88 25.65
C LYS A 130 10.71 34.96 24.11
N PRO A 131 9.89 35.86 23.55
CA PRO A 131 9.86 36.09 22.11
C PRO A 131 11.23 36.55 21.60
N GLU A 132 11.80 35.80 20.66
CA GLU A 132 13.09 36.13 20.02
C GLU A 132 12.87 36.79 18.64
N PRO A 133 13.75 37.72 18.22
CA PRO A 133 13.76 38.20 16.84
C PRO A 133 14.08 37.05 15.87
N PRO A 134 13.60 37.09 14.61
CA PRO A 134 13.82 36.01 13.64
C PRO A 134 15.30 35.69 13.42
N ALA A 135 15.66 34.42 13.62
CA ALA A 135 17.03 33.93 13.47
C ALA A 135 17.35 33.58 12.00
N ILE A 136 16.33 33.29 11.20
CA ILE A 136 16.46 32.92 9.80
C ILE A 136 16.95 34.07 8.91
N ALA A 137 18.14 33.91 8.32
CA ALA A 137 18.73 34.94 7.47
C ALA A 137 17.89 35.20 6.21
N ARG A 138 17.83 36.47 5.77
CA ARG A 138 16.96 36.97 4.69
C ARG A 138 17.14 36.26 3.33
N ASN A 139 18.32 35.68 3.07
CA ASN A 139 18.58 34.87 1.88
C ASN A 139 18.00 33.44 1.99
N ILE A 140 17.97 32.86 3.19
CA ILE A 140 17.36 31.54 3.46
C ILE A 140 15.84 31.63 3.34
N ALA A 141 15.25 32.73 3.85
CA ALA A 141 13.82 33.03 3.80
C ALA A 141 13.26 33.35 2.39
N LEU A 142 14.07 33.31 1.33
CA LEU A 142 13.60 33.59 -0.04
C LEU A 142 12.53 32.57 -0.49
N GLY A 143 11.47 33.07 -1.11
CA GLY A 143 10.30 32.29 -1.54
C GLY A 143 9.24 32.06 -0.46
N MET A 144 9.58 32.24 0.82
CA MET A 144 8.63 32.07 1.93
C MET A 144 7.66 33.27 2.04
N LYS A 145 6.37 32.99 2.27
CA LYS A 145 5.42 33.99 2.80
C LYS A 145 5.62 34.18 4.31
N ILE A 146 5.11 35.27 4.88
CA ILE A 146 5.21 35.60 6.33
C ILE A 146 4.90 34.37 7.22
N LYS A 147 3.74 33.73 7.02
CA LYS A 147 3.38 32.48 7.71
C LYS A 147 4.44 31.38 7.62
N LYS A 148 5.07 31.20 6.45
CA LYS A 148 6.05 30.13 6.25
C LYS A 148 7.42 30.47 6.85
N VAL A 149 7.81 31.74 6.87
CA VAL A 149 8.97 32.22 7.65
C VAL A 149 8.74 31.91 9.12
N HIS A 150 7.58 32.31 9.65
CA HIS A 150 7.19 32.11 11.04
C HIS A 150 7.26 30.64 11.49
N GLU A 151 6.65 29.73 10.74
CA GLU A 151 6.70 28.29 11.03
C GLU A 151 8.12 27.72 11.00
N VAL A 152 8.91 28.08 9.97
CA VAL A 152 10.25 27.51 9.77
C VAL A 152 11.23 28.02 10.82
N ASP A 153 11.19 29.31 11.14
CA ASP A 153 12.07 29.97 12.11
C ASP A 153 11.83 29.43 13.54
N HIS A 154 10.57 29.27 13.93
CA HIS A 154 10.20 28.70 15.23
C HIS A 154 10.47 27.19 15.30
N PHE A 155 10.13 26.41 14.26
CA PHE A 155 10.40 24.97 14.29
C PHE A 155 11.89 24.65 14.26
N ALA A 156 12.71 25.47 13.59
CA ALA A 156 14.16 25.30 13.60
C ALA A 156 14.75 25.46 15.01
N ARG A 157 14.37 26.52 15.75
CA ARG A 157 14.74 26.69 17.18
C ARG A 157 14.24 25.53 18.04
N TYR A 158 13.02 25.06 17.79
CA TYR A 158 12.43 23.96 18.57
C TYR A 158 13.22 22.66 18.40
N ILE A 159 13.51 22.27 17.16
CA ILE A 159 14.26 21.03 16.85
C ILE A 159 15.73 21.13 17.31
N ASP A 160 16.37 22.29 17.18
CA ASP A 160 17.72 22.51 17.70
C ASP A 160 17.78 22.35 19.23
N ARG A 161 16.91 23.04 19.95
CA ARG A 161 16.78 22.93 21.41
C ARG A 161 16.45 21.50 21.85
N LEU A 162 15.49 20.84 21.23
CA LEU A 162 15.14 19.44 21.53
C LEU A 162 16.32 18.50 21.33
N SER A 163 17.12 18.70 20.27
CA SER A 163 18.33 17.90 20.00
C SER A 163 19.43 18.15 21.05
N ALA A 164 19.61 19.40 21.48
CA ALA A 164 20.56 19.77 22.53
C ALA A 164 20.14 19.22 23.90
N GLU A 165 18.85 19.28 24.23
CA GLU A 165 18.31 18.70 25.47
C GLU A 165 18.43 17.17 25.51
N ILE A 166 18.25 16.47 24.39
CA ILE A 166 18.50 15.02 24.30
C ILE A 166 19.96 14.70 24.64
N ALA A 167 20.92 15.42 24.05
CA ALA A 167 22.34 15.24 24.37
C ALA A 167 22.66 15.58 25.85
N ALA A 168 22.06 16.64 26.39
CA ALA A 168 22.22 17.04 27.79
C ALA A 168 21.63 16.02 28.78
N SER A 169 20.70 15.16 28.36
CA SER A 169 20.11 14.09 29.18
C SER A 169 20.99 12.85 29.35
N GLY A 170 22.22 12.84 28.80
CA GLY A 170 23.13 11.71 28.87
C GLY A 170 22.83 10.57 27.88
N LYS A 171 21.95 10.83 26.90
CA LYS A 171 21.72 9.94 25.75
C LYS A 171 22.73 10.20 24.64
N GLU A 172 22.84 9.27 23.69
CA GLU A 172 23.60 9.54 22.46
C GLU A 172 23.04 10.80 21.76
N PRO A 173 23.92 11.71 21.29
CA PRO A 173 23.49 12.93 20.61
C PRO A 173 22.90 12.61 19.23
N ILE A 174 21.88 13.37 18.82
CA ILE A 174 21.27 13.26 17.49
C ILE A 174 22.29 13.72 16.44
N THR A 175 22.71 12.81 15.56
CA THR A 175 23.69 13.08 14.50
C THR A 175 23.05 13.59 13.22
N HIS A 176 21.82 13.18 12.92
CA HIS A 176 21.09 13.54 11.69
C HIS A 176 19.61 13.84 11.95
N LEU A 177 19.02 14.71 11.13
CA LEU A 177 17.59 14.99 11.13
C LEU A 177 16.98 14.54 9.79
N VAL A 178 15.90 13.76 9.82
CA VAL A 178 15.22 13.24 8.63
C VAL A 178 13.93 14.02 8.38
N ASP A 179 13.89 14.87 7.35
CA ASP A 179 12.76 15.77 7.05
C ASP A 179 11.74 15.05 6.13
N PHE A 180 10.60 14.68 6.70
CA PHE A 180 9.55 13.89 6.04
C PHE A 180 8.66 14.74 5.13
N GLY A 181 8.68 14.46 3.81
CA GLY A 181 7.89 15.21 2.84
C GLY A 181 8.43 16.62 2.62
N SER A 182 9.76 16.76 2.62
CA SER A 182 10.50 18.01 2.63
C SER A 182 10.11 19.00 1.52
N GLY A 183 9.60 18.53 0.37
CA GLY A 183 9.01 19.37 -0.68
C GLY A 183 9.99 20.40 -1.27
N GLN A 184 9.86 21.67 -0.86
CA GLN A 184 10.76 22.76 -1.27
C GLN A 184 11.97 22.94 -0.33
N ASN A 185 12.11 22.05 0.66
CA ASN A 185 13.16 21.98 1.68
C ASN A 185 13.41 23.29 2.46
N TYR A 186 12.33 23.99 2.82
CA TYR A 186 12.44 25.22 3.61
C TYR A 186 12.96 24.98 5.03
N LEU A 187 12.52 23.89 5.67
CA LEU A 187 12.92 23.53 7.03
C LEU A 187 14.36 23.02 7.08
N GLY A 188 14.69 22.00 6.27
CA GLY A 188 16.06 21.49 6.19
C GLY A 188 17.08 22.54 5.79
N ARG A 189 16.78 23.45 4.84
CA ARG A 189 17.68 24.57 4.50
C ARG A 189 17.91 25.50 5.71
N ALA A 190 16.89 25.77 6.51
CA ALA A 190 17.03 26.62 7.70
C ALA A 190 17.86 25.94 8.80
N LEU A 191 17.62 24.66 9.08
CA LEU A 191 18.35 23.87 10.08
C LEU A 191 19.81 23.57 9.68
N ALA A 192 20.10 23.40 8.39
CA ALA A 192 21.45 23.14 7.91
C ALA A 192 22.31 24.41 7.77
N ALA A 193 21.68 25.58 7.63
CA ALA A 193 22.37 26.86 7.64
C ALA A 193 22.77 27.30 9.07
N PRO A 194 23.72 28.23 9.23
CA PRO A 194 23.92 28.94 10.49
C PRO A 194 22.63 29.64 10.95
N PRO A 195 22.32 29.65 12.27
CA PRO A 195 23.20 29.22 13.36
C PRO A 195 23.23 27.69 13.60
N TYR A 196 22.16 26.96 13.27
CA TYR A 196 21.92 25.60 13.79
C TYR A 196 22.85 24.52 13.20
N SER A 197 23.23 24.69 11.92
CA SER A 197 24.26 23.91 11.21
C SER A 197 24.15 22.38 11.29
N LYS A 198 22.92 21.86 11.22
CA LYS A 198 22.61 20.42 11.31
C LYS A 198 22.88 19.65 10.01
N HIS A 199 22.92 18.32 10.11
CA HIS A 199 22.95 17.40 8.98
C HIS A 199 21.54 16.88 8.68
N ILE A 200 21.02 17.18 7.49
CA ILE A 200 19.63 16.91 7.11
C ILE A 200 19.55 15.86 6.00
N VAL A 201 18.68 14.88 6.18
CA VAL A 201 18.23 13.95 5.15
C VAL A 201 16.84 14.40 4.69
N ALA A 202 16.78 15.15 3.59
CA ALA A 202 15.54 15.65 3.02
C ALA A 202 14.90 14.56 2.17
N VAL A 203 13.82 13.96 2.67
CA VAL A 203 13.09 12.87 2.00
C VAL A 203 11.91 13.43 1.24
N GLU A 204 11.77 13.05 -0.02
CA GLU A 204 10.72 13.53 -0.93
C GLU A 204 10.40 12.45 -1.97
N SER A 205 9.13 12.31 -2.36
CA SER A 205 8.70 11.24 -3.29
C SER A 205 8.67 11.66 -4.76
N LYS A 206 8.84 12.95 -5.06
CA LYS A 206 8.74 13.50 -6.42
C LYS A 206 10.02 14.25 -6.81
N GLN A 207 10.76 13.73 -7.78
CA GLN A 207 11.97 14.37 -8.30
C GLN A 207 11.81 15.86 -8.65
N HIS A 208 10.67 16.30 -9.18
CA HIS A 208 10.44 17.73 -9.49
C HIS A 208 10.37 18.63 -8.25
N ASN A 209 9.95 18.11 -7.09
CA ASN A 209 10.02 18.84 -5.81
C ASN A 209 11.48 18.98 -5.36
N ILE A 210 12.26 17.89 -5.45
CA ILE A 210 13.70 17.86 -5.18
C ILE A 210 14.46 18.85 -6.07
N GLU A 211 14.15 18.90 -7.37
CA GLU A 211 14.70 19.89 -8.30
C GLU A 211 14.26 21.32 -7.98
N GLY A 212 13.00 21.52 -7.56
CA GLY A 212 12.52 22.81 -7.05
C GLY A 212 13.30 23.29 -5.83
N ALA A 213 13.54 22.40 -4.86
CA ALA A 213 14.32 22.68 -3.66
C ALA A 213 15.78 23.07 -4.01
N LYS A 214 16.44 22.32 -4.89
CA LYS A 214 17.80 22.61 -5.39
C LYS A 214 17.89 23.96 -6.10
N ASN A 215 16.87 24.33 -6.88
CA ASN A 215 16.79 25.66 -7.48
C ASN A 215 16.62 26.77 -6.43
N MET A 216 15.90 26.50 -5.35
CA MET A 216 15.77 27.43 -4.22
C MET A 216 17.07 27.57 -3.40
N ASP A 217 17.91 26.54 -3.30
CA ASP A 217 19.25 26.63 -2.68
C ASP A 217 20.19 27.57 -3.47
N ILE A 218 20.12 27.53 -4.80
CA ILE A 218 20.84 28.46 -5.69
C ILE A 218 20.30 29.89 -5.51
N LEU A 219 18.98 30.08 -5.40
CA LEU A 219 18.38 31.39 -5.17
C LEU A 219 18.70 31.96 -3.78
N ALA A 220 18.82 31.09 -2.77
CA ALA A 220 19.29 31.42 -1.42
C ALA A 220 20.78 31.82 -1.36
N LYS A 221 21.50 31.79 -2.49
CA LYS A 221 22.95 31.99 -2.61
C LYS A 221 23.77 31.01 -1.76
N LEU A 222 23.22 29.84 -1.45
CA LEU A 222 23.98 28.76 -0.84
C LEU A 222 24.81 28.08 -1.92
N VAL A 223 24.16 27.54 -2.94
CA VAL A 223 24.81 26.87 -4.07
C VAL A 223 25.17 27.87 -5.17
N PRO A 224 26.40 27.84 -5.75
CA PRO A 224 26.77 28.70 -6.87
C PRO A 224 25.92 28.40 -8.12
N LYS A 225 25.46 29.45 -8.80
CA LYS A 225 24.63 29.31 -10.00
C LYS A 225 25.44 28.72 -11.17
N PRO A 226 25.03 27.59 -11.77
CA PRO A 226 25.79 26.96 -12.85
C PRO A 226 25.91 27.86 -14.08
N LEU A 227 27.14 27.98 -14.60
CA LEU A 227 27.49 28.82 -15.76
C LEU A 227 27.09 28.15 -17.08
N VAL A 228 25.79 28.21 -17.40
CA VAL A 228 25.26 27.70 -18.69
C VAL A 228 25.71 28.61 -19.85
N MET A 229 26.89 28.32 -20.39
CA MET A 229 27.38 28.87 -21.65
C MET A 229 26.44 28.47 -22.79
N ARG A 230 25.78 29.45 -23.40
CA ARG A 230 24.80 29.23 -24.47
C ARG A 230 24.86 30.33 -25.52
N ASN A 231 24.75 29.95 -26.79
CA ASN A 231 24.66 30.92 -27.88
C ASN A 231 23.39 31.78 -27.71
N LYS A 232 23.60 33.04 -27.30
CA LYS A 232 22.55 34.02 -26.98
C LYS A 232 21.66 34.37 -28.19
N LYS A 233 22.13 34.09 -29.41
CA LYS A 233 21.40 34.30 -30.67
C LYS A 233 20.49 33.10 -30.98
N GLU A 234 21.03 31.89 -30.98
CA GLU A 234 20.27 30.66 -31.23
C GLU A 234 19.26 30.34 -30.11
N TYR A 235 19.62 30.52 -28.84
CA TYR A 235 18.70 30.28 -27.73
C TYR A 235 17.46 31.19 -27.82
N ARG A 236 17.62 32.44 -28.28
CA ARG A 236 16.50 33.36 -28.51
C ARG A 236 15.66 33.00 -29.74
N ALA A 237 16.26 32.43 -30.78
CA ALA A 237 15.53 31.89 -31.92
C ALA A 237 14.70 30.66 -31.51
N LYS A 238 15.32 29.68 -30.82
CA LYS A 238 14.66 28.44 -30.39
C LYS A 238 13.58 28.63 -29.31
N THR A 239 13.65 29.69 -28.49
CA THR A 239 12.66 29.98 -27.44
C THR A 239 11.60 31.01 -27.85
N GLY A 240 11.53 31.40 -29.12
CA GLY A 240 10.55 32.38 -29.63
C GLY A 240 10.74 33.83 -29.12
N LYS A 241 11.63 34.06 -28.15
CA LYS A 241 11.93 35.38 -27.54
C LYS A 241 12.87 36.22 -28.42
N GLY A 242 12.49 36.36 -29.69
CA GLY A 242 12.97 37.43 -30.55
C GLY A 242 12.48 38.79 -30.04
N LYS A 243 13.29 39.84 -30.23
CA LYS A 243 12.78 41.22 -30.02
C LYS A 243 11.69 41.46 -31.07
N GLN A 244 10.48 41.86 -30.65
CA GLN A 244 9.57 42.54 -31.57
C GLN A 244 10.30 43.78 -32.13
N GLY A 245 10.49 43.83 -33.44
CA GLY A 245 11.06 45.00 -34.09
C GLY A 245 10.07 46.16 -33.99
N LYS A 246 10.50 47.29 -33.43
CA LYS A 246 9.78 48.55 -33.65
C LYS A 246 9.69 48.75 -35.16
N LYS A 247 8.47 48.87 -35.71
CA LYS A 247 8.30 49.54 -37.00
C LYS A 247 8.92 50.94 -36.86
N LYS A 248 9.79 51.30 -37.79
CA LYS A 248 10.25 52.67 -37.99
C LYS A 248 10.33 52.88 -39.50
N ASP A 249 9.71 53.96 -39.95
CA ASP A 249 9.40 54.14 -41.37
C ASP A 249 10.64 54.46 -42.22
N ARG A 250 10.55 54.14 -43.51
CA ARG A 250 11.60 54.44 -44.49
C ARG A 250 11.45 55.86 -45.03
N SER A 251 12.38 56.73 -44.67
CA SER A 251 12.73 57.92 -45.48
C SER A 251 14.18 58.33 -45.18
N GLY A 252 14.87 58.94 -46.15
CA GLY A 252 16.14 59.67 -45.91
C GLY A 252 17.45 58.87 -45.96
N MET A 253 17.94 58.60 -47.17
CA MET A 253 19.29 58.84 -47.71
C MET A 253 20.60 58.67 -46.87
N SER A 254 21.66 58.28 -47.61
CA SER A 254 23.11 58.56 -47.40
C SER A 254 23.90 57.89 -46.26
N THR A 255 24.92 57.13 -46.69
CA THR A 255 26.18 56.71 -46.03
C THR A 255 27.28 57.78 -46.27
N PRO A 256 28.58 57.62 -45.88
CA PRO A 256 29.27 56.55 -45.13
C PRO A 256 30.20 57.08 -43.97
N SER A 257 31.20 56.26 -43.59
CA SER A 257 32.37 56.52 -42.70
C SER A 257 32.13 56.33 -41.19
N ALA A 258 32.90 55.55 -40.41
CA ALA A 258 34.36 55.28 -40.31
C ALA A 258 35.08 56.35 -39.42
N VAL A 259 36.03 56.01 -38.52
CA VAL A 259 36.67 54.72 -38.19
C VAL A 259 37.24 54.72 -36.74
N GLU A 260 37.89 53.62 -36.32
CA GLU A 260 38.86 53.50 -35.18
C GLU A 260 38.41 53.49 -33.68
N ASN A 261 38.87 52.43 -33.00
CA ASN A 261 39.27 52.32 -31.57
C ASN A 261 40.72 52.89 -31.40
N PRO A 262 41.39 52.93 -30.22
CA PRO A 262 41.08 52.38 -28.87
C PRO A 262 41.35 53.35 -27.67
N GLY A 263 41.28 52.87 -26.41
CA GLY A 263 41.94 53.57 -25.27
C GLY A 263 41.53 53.23 -23.82
N ILE A 264 42.11 52.16 -23.24
CA ILE A 264 42.85 52.05 -21.94
C ILE A 264 42.34 52.75 -20.62
N SER A 265 42.60 52.08 -19.47
CA SER A 265 42.54 52.53 -18.05
C SER A 265 41.16 52.91 -17.47
N GLU A 266 40.70 52.56 -16.26
CA GLU A 266 41.23 52.13 -14.93
C GLU A 266 41.01 53.19 -13.83
N GLU A 267 40.68 52.70 -12.62
CA GLU A 267 40.61 53.44 -11.33
C GLU A 267 39.60 54.61 -11.20
N ALA A 268 39.23 55.10 -10.00
CA ALA A 268 38.91 54.43 -8.72
C ALA A 268 38.14 55.39 -7.75
N HIS A 269 37.61 54.82 -6.66
CA HIS A 269 37.30 55.43 -5.35
C HIS A 269 36.21 56.52 -5.12
N ASP A 270 35.38 56.21 -4.11
CA ASP A 270 34.97 56.99 -2.93
C ASP A 270 33.83 58.03 -2.89
N HIS A 271 32.96 57.79 -1.88
CA HIS A 271 32.37 58.67 -0.85
C HIS A 271 32.08 60.16 -1.18
N THR A 272 30.93 60.74 -0.80
CA THR A 272 30.29 60.69 0.54
C THR A 272 28.80 61.06 0.48
N GLU A 273 28.06 60.81 1.56
CA GLU A 273 26.66 61.23 1.79
C GLU A 273 26.51 62.74 2.09
N CYS A 274 25.30 63.30 1.98
CA CYS A 274 24.65 64.13 3.02
C CYS A 274 23.22 64.57 2.64
N ASN A 275 22.48 65.13 3.60
CA ASN A 275 21.03 65.30 3.61
C ASN A 275 20.54 66.76 3.42
N GLU A 276 19.22 66.89 3.18
CA GLU A 276 18.26 67.94 3.62
C GLU A 276 18.64 69.44 3.58
N ASP A 277 17.79 70.29 2.96
CA ASP A 277 16.73 71.02 3.70
C ASP A 277 15.77 71.86 2.80
N GLY A 278 14.62 72.30 3.34
CA GLY A 278 13.91 73.54 2.96
C GLY A 278 12.98 73.61 1.72
N CYS A 279 11.65 73.64 1.93
CA CYS A 279 10.62 74.06 0.96
C CYS A 279 10.05 75.46 1.29
N PRO A 280 9.35 76.16 0.35
CA PRO A 280 7.90 76.32 0.53
C PRO A 280 7.00 76.46 -0.73
N ALA A 281 5.81 75.84 -0.64
CA ALA A 281 4.47 76.14 -1.17
C ALA A 281 4.20 77.10 -2.37
N VAL A 282 3.32 76.65 -3.29
CA VAL A 282 1.97 77.23 -3.58
C VAL A 282 1.16 76.22 -4.47
N PRO A 283 -0.20 76.15 -4.44
CA PRO A 283 -0.91 74.88 -4.72
C PRO A 283 -1.95 74.88 -5.87
N VAL A 284 -2.57 73.69 -6.05
CA VAL A 284 -3.80 73.37 -6.82
C VAL A 284 -3.68 73.16 -8.34
N THR A 285 -3.53 71.91 -8.75
CA THR A 285 -4.50 71.19 -9.63
C THR A 285 -4.19 69.70 -9.57
N ASN A 286 -5.19 68.84 -9.33
CA ASN A 286 -4.97 67.45 -8.92
C ASN A 286 -4.70 66.48 -10.10
N PRO A 287 -3.55 65.77 -10.10
CA PRO A 287 -3.36 64.53 -10.85
C PRO A 287 -3.98 63.33 -10.09
N PRO A 288 -4.07 62.12 -10.69
CA PRO A 288 -4.75 60.98 -10.08
C PRO A 288 -3.99 60.38 -8.88
N THR A 289 -4.70 60.17 -7.78
CA THR A 289 -4.17 59.65 -6.51
C THR A 289 -3.75 58.17 -6.61
N SER A 290 -2.53 57.87 -6.15
CA SER A 290 -2.08 56.49 -5.89
C SER A 290 -2.71 55.95 -4.59
N THR A 291 -3.60 54.96 -4.68
CA THR A 291 -4.21 54.32 -3.51
C THR A 291 -3.23 53.43 -2.75
N GLN A 292 -3.36 53.37 -1.43
CA GLN A 292 -2.47 52.66 -0.51
C GLN A 292 -2.50 51.14 -0.73
N SER A 293 -1.32 50.50 -0.73
CA SER A 293 -1.20 49.04 -0.76
C SER A 293 -1.45 48.45 0.63
N GLY A 294 -2.71 48.18 0.96
CA GLY A 294 -3.12 47.56 2.22
C GLY A 294 -2.58 46.13 2.41
N HIS A 295 -2.49 45.69 3.67
CA HIS A 295 -2.08 44.34 4.03
C HIS A 295 -3.10 43.30 3.55
N ASP A 296 -2.67 42.33 2.74
CA ASP A 296 -3.49 41.16 2.33
C ASP A 296 -3.11 39.94 3.19
N SER A 297 -3.67 39.87 4.40
CA SER A 297 -3.51 38.74 5.33
C SER A 297 -4.50 37.60 5.01
N SER A 298 -4.51 37.15 3.76
CA SER A 298 -5.47 36.15 3.24
C SER A 298 -5.47 34.84 4.04
N LEU A 299 -6.65 34.39 4.46
CA LEU A 299 -6.81 33.17 5.24
C LEU A 299 -7.02 31.90 4.38
N PRO A 300 -6.76 30.70 4.93
CA PRO A 300 -7.02 29.44 4.22
C PRO A 300 -8.53 29.12 4.17
N ASP A 301 -9.20 29.58 3.11
CA ASP A 301 -10.52 29.14 2.65
C ASP A 301 -10.58 27.60 2.44
N PRO A 302 -11.47 26.85 3.12
CA PRO A 302 -11.69 25.42 2.90
C PRO A 302 -12.50 25.05 1.66
N SER A 303 -12.42 25.85 0.60
CA SER A 303 -12.36 25.26 -0.73
C SER A 303 -11.23 24.22 -0.78
N PRO A 304 -11.36 23.14 -1.59
CA PRO A 304 -10.22 22.28 -1.85
C PRO A 304 -9.07 23.14 -2.39
N VAL A 305 -7.95 23.17 -1.66
CA VAL A 305 -6.79 23.99 -2.01
C VAL A 305 -6.41 23.67 -3.45
N ALA A 306 -6.39 24.69 -4.30
CA ALA A 306 -5.83 24.58 -5.62
C ALA A 306 -4.31 24.42 -5.47
N ALA A 307 -3.88 23.16 -5.32
CA ALA A 307 -2.64 22.73 -5.96
C ALA A 307 -2.67 23.17 -7.43
N ASP A 308 -1.50 23.41 -8.02
CA ASP A 308 -1.42 23.63 -9.46
C ASP A 308 -2.17 22.51 -10.18
N ILE A 309 -3.04 22.89 -11.13
CA ILE A 309 -3.79 21.93 -11.95
C ILE A 309 -2.83 21.39 -13.02
N LEU A 310 -1.87 20.61 -12.55
CA LEU A 310 -1.25 19.54 -13.33
C LEU A 310 -2.38 18.63 -13.82
N GLN A 311 -2.33 18.29 -15.10
CA GLN A 311 -3.45 17.68 -15.81
C GLN A 311 -3.48 16.18 -15.62
N ASP A 312 -3.83 15.73 -14.42
CA ASP A 312 -4.29 14.35 -14.21
C ASP A 312 -5.68 14.22 -14.84
N LYS A 313 -5.70 13.94 -16.15
CA LYS A 313 -6.85 13.32 -16.83
C LYS A 313 -7.12 11.94 -16.19
N PRO A 314 -8.32 11.35 -16.36
CA PRO A 314 -8.70 10.13 -15.64
C PRO A 314 -7.96 8.89 -16.17
N THR A 315 -6.69 8.77 -15.80
CA THR A 315 -5.94 7.52 -15.89
C THR A 315 -6.44 6.62 -14.77
N THR A 316 -7.11 5.53 -15.14
CA THR A 316 -7.49 4.44 -14.23
C THR A 316 -6.24 3.65 -13.86
N THR A 317 -5.31 4.28 -13.13
CA THR A 317 -4.02 3.69 -12.78
C THR A 317 -4.22 2.51 -11.83
N ASP A 318 -4.24 1.31 -12.41
CA ASP A 318 -3.80 0.12 -11.71
C ASP A 318 -2.30 0.30 -11.46
N THR A 319 -2.00 0.98 -10.37
CA THR A 319 -0.63 1.19 -9.92
C THR A 319 -0.09 -0.20 -9.58
N PRO A 320 0.97 -0.68 -10.28
CA PRO A 320 1.49 -2.01 -10.02
C PRO A 320 1.94 -2.13 -8.56
N PRO A 321 2.08 -3.36 -8.02
CA PRO A 321 2.77 -3.57 -6.75
C PRO A 321 4.12 -2.86 -6.84
N ILE A 322 4.23 -1.75 -6.11
CA ILE A 322 5.20 -0.68 -6.38
C ILE A 322 6.59 -1.30 -6.38
N GLU A 323 7.23 -1.36 -7.56
CA GLU A 323 8.66 -1.67 -7.68
C GLU A 323 9.37 -0.91 -6.58
N GLN A 324 10.12 -1.61 -5.71
CA GLN A 324 10.83 -0.95 -4.63
C GLN A 324 11.71 0.12 -5.24
N SER A 325 11.27 1.38 -5.14
CA SER A 325 11.98 2.55 -5.62
C SER A 325 13.21 2.66 -4.75
N LYS A 326 14.28 1.94 -5.13
CA LYS A 326 15.56 1.90 -4.44
C LYS A 326 15.93 3.35 -4.20
N PRO A 327 15.86 3.83 -2.95
CA PRO A 327 15.79 5.27 -2.73
C PRO A 327 17.05 5.89 -3.32
N SER A 328 16.90 7.01 -4.02
CA SER A 328 18.01 7.55 -4.80
C SER A 328 18.57 8.78 -4.08
N THR A 329 19.81 8.70 -3.60
CA THR A 329 20.52 9.89 -3.13
C THR A 329 20.91 10.72 -4.36
N THR A 330 20.09 11.72 -4.65
CA THR A 330 20.20 12.52 -5.88
C THR A 330 21.22 13.66 -5.78
N ASN A 331 21.59 14.08 -4.56
CA ASN A 331 22.53 15.17 -4.30
C ASN A 331 22.91 15.23 -2.81
N LEU A 332 24.11 15.74 -2.53
CA LEU A 332 24.59 16.13 -1.19
C LEU A 332 25.16 17.54 -1.28
N GLN A 333 24.70 18.45 -0.42
CA GLN A 333 25.21 19.81 -0.26
C GLN A 333 25.81 19.98 1.13
N ILE A 334 26.94 20.67 1.22
CA ILE A 334 27.66 20.88 2.48
C ILE A 334 28.00 22.36 2.60
N TYR A 335 27.53 23.00 3.66
CA TYR A 335 27.69 24.43 3.89
C TYR A 335 29.01 24.68 4.62
N THR A 336 29.95 25.35 3.96
CA THR A 336 31.33 25.54 4.48
C THR A 336 31.37 26.37 5.75
N LYS A 337 30.38 27.25 5.95
CA LYS A 337 30.20 28.03 7.17
C LYS A 337 29.28 27.28 8.12
N GLY A 338 29.87 26.63 9.13
CA GLY A 338 29.16 25.89 10.19
C GLY A 338 29.13 24.37 10.01
N HIS A 339 29.51 23.83 8.84
CA HIS A 339 29.57 22.40 8.52
C HIS A 339 28.24 21.65 8.39
N GLY A 340 27.09 22.32 8.50
CA GLY A 340 25.78 21.72 8.24
C GLY A 340 25.62 21.23 6.78
N SER A 341 24.70 20.30 6.56
CA SER A 341 24.54 19.63 5.25
C SER A 341 23.09 19.28 4.92
N VAL A 342 22.81 19.10 3.63
CA VAL A 342 21.53 18.61 3.10
C VAL A 342 21.80 17.48 2.11
N GLN A 343 21.30 16.29 2.40
CA GLN A 343 21.24 15.14 1.50
C GLN A 343 19.81 14.99 0.96
N TYR A 344 19.65 14.94 -0.36
CA TYR A 344 18.35 14.77 -1.01
C TYR A 344 18.12 13.33 -1.41
N VAL A 345 17.16 12.64 -0.75
CA VAL A 345 16.82 11.23 -1.00
C VAL A 345 15.43 11.13 -1.61
N GLU A 346 15.34 10.59 -2.82
CA GLU A 346 14.07 10.28 -3.47
C GLU A 346 13.49 8.97 -2.90
N HIS A 347 12.34 9.04 -2.21
CA HIS A 347 11.71 7.87 -1.60
C HIS A 347 10.19 8.04 -1.34
N ILE A 348 9.46 6.92 -1.37
CA ILE A 348 8.04 6.84 -0.99
C ILE A 348 7.94 6.09 0.36
N ILE A 349 7.62 6.81 1.43
CA ILE A 349 7.46 6.27 2.80
C ILE A 349 6.06 5.63 2.94
N LYS A 350 5.98 4.30 3.19
CA LYS A 350 4.72 3.52 3.14
C LYS A 350 4.20 3.00 4.49
N ASP A 351 5.08 2.84 5.46
CA ASP A 351 4.85 2.08 6.71
C ASP A 351 5.54 2.73 7.92
N GLY A 352 6.75 3.27 7.69
CA GLY A 352 7.62 3.85 8.70
C GLY A 352 8.99 3.16 8.78
N ASP A 353 9.25 2.11 7.99
CA ASP A 353 10.62 1.64 7.80
C ASP A 353 11.42 2.73 7.07
N LEU A 354 12.56 3.10 7.68
CA LEU A 354 13.53 4.04 7.16
C LEU A 354 14.88 3.39 6.93
N THR A 355 15.04 2.09 7.17
CA THR A 355 16.27 1.35 6.87
C THR A 355 16.80 1.68 5.47
N PRO A 356 15.99 1.71 4.38
CA PRO A 356 16.46 2.09 3.04
C PRO A 356 17.00 3.53 2.91
N VAL A 357 16.51 4.45 3.74
CA VAL A 357 16.92 5.87 3.77
C VAL A 357 18.15 6.05 4.67
N ILE A 358 18.15 5.43 5.85
CA ILE A 358 19.27 5.43 6.80
C ILE A 358 20.50 4.75 6.18
N ASP A 359 20.32 3.69 5.39
CA ASP A 359 21.38 3.01 4.65
C ASP A 359 22.14 3.92 3.68
N GLN A 360 21.59 5.08 3.33
CA GLN A 360 22.20 6.01 2.40
C GLN A 360 22.84 7.22 3.05
N VAL A 361 22.70 7.43 4.36
CA VAL A 361 23.30 8.58 5.04
C VAL A 361 24.82 8.58 4.83
N LEU A 362 25.36 9.73 4.43
CA LEU A 362 26.78 9.88 4.06
C LEU A 362 27.55 10.68 5.13
N ASP A 363 28.75 10.21 5.49
CA ASP A 363 29.60 10.86 6.48
C ASP A 363 30.30 12.09 5.89
N VAL A 364 29.65 13.23 6.04
CA VAL A 364 30.18 14.55 5.65
C VAL A 364 31.43 14.97 6.43
N THR A 365 31.78 14.31 7.53
CA THR A 365 32.99 14.63 8.33
C THR A 365 34.26 13.98 7.77
N ARG A 366 34.12 12.96 6.89
CA ARG A 366 35.24 12.13 6.38
C ARG A 366 35.53 12.30 4.89
N ILE A 367 35.18 13.43 4.31
CA ILE A 367 35.42 13.70 2.88
C ILE A 367 36.91 14.02 2.65
N PRO A 368 37.62 13.27 1.78
CA PRO A 368 39.01 13.57 1.45
C PRO A 368 39.13 14.94 0.75
N ALA A 369 40.15 15.71 1.13
CA ALA A 369 40.37 17.06 0.60
C ALA A 369 40.50 17.06 -0.94
N ASP A 370 41.14 16.03 -1.51
CA ASP A 370 41.38 15.91 -2.95
C ASP A 370 40.09 15.65 -3.78
N THR A 371 38.99 15.25 -3.13
CA THR A 371 37.69 15.02 -3.80
C THR A 371 36.89 16.32 -3.99
N ILE A 372 37.40 17.46 -3.51
CA ILE A 372 36.71 18.75 -3.50
C ILE A 372 37.25 19.67 -4.62
N PRO A 373 36.46 19.97 -5.68
CA PRO A 373 36.88 20.95 -6.67
C PRO A 373 36.91 22.37 -6.04
N PRO A 374 37.98 23.16 -6.24
CA PRO A 374 38.16 24.45 -5.56
C PRO A 374 37.26 25.54 -6.15
N THR A 375 35.97 25.56 -5.77
CA THR A 375 34.99 26.52 -6.30
C THR A 375 34.02 27.04 -5.23
N SER A 376 34.03 28.36 -5.02
CA SER A 376 33.20 29.12 -4.06
C SER A 376 33.54 28.94 -2.57
N SER A 377 33.27 29.98 -1.78
CA SER A 377 33.59 30.06 -0.34
C SER A 377 32.42 29.68 0.58
N LEU A 378 31.32 29.12 0.04
CA LEU A 378 30.04 28.92 0.77
C LEU A 378 29.49 27.49 0.75
N THR A 379 29.73 26.72 -0.33
CA THR A 379 29.30 25.31 -0.42
C THR A 379 30.35 24.43 -1.06
N THR A 380 30.50 23.22 -0.52
CA THR A 380 31.10 22.08 -1.20
C THR A 380 30.00 21.19 -1.78
N THR A 381 30.20 20.69 -3.00
CA THR A 381 29.39 19.63 -3.60
C THR A 381 30.35 18.57 -4.14
N PRO A 382 30.36 17.34 -3.59
CA PRO A 382 31.25 16.28 -4.03
C PRO A 382 30.88 15.79 -5.43
N SER A 383 31.89 15.53 -6.27
CA SER A 383 31.74 15.14 -7.67
C SER A 383 31.28 13.69 -7.86
N ASN A 384 31.54 12.81 -6.89
CA ASN A 384 31.02 11.46 -6.83
C ASN A 384 30.54 11.13 -5.41
N LEU A 385 29.26 10.76 -5.28
CA LEU A 385 28.64 10.38 -4.00
C LEU A 385 29.05 8.98 -3.52
N THR A 386 29.40 8.05 -4.42
CA THR A 386 29.78 6.68 -4.04
C THR A 386 31.19 6.57 -3.45
N ALA A 387 31.97 7.66 -3.47
CA ALA A 387 33.28 7.76 -2.85
C ALA A 387 33.24 8.26 -1.39
N ILE A 388 32.05 8.60 -0.87
CA ILE A 388 31.87 9.11 0.49
C ILE A 388 31.53 7.94 1.41
N PRO A 389 32.23 7.77 2.55
CA PRO A 389 31.93 6.68 3.47
C PRO A 389 30.56 6.88 4.14
N LYS A 390 29.93 5.76 4.55
CA LYS A 390 28.80 5.80 5.49
C LYS A 390 29.31 6.19 6.90
N PRO A 391 28.51 6.87 7.73
CA PRO A 391 28.88 7.16 9.12
C PRO A 391 28.94 5.87 9.95
N PRO A 392 29.80 5.80 10.99
CA PRO A 392 30.01 4.59 11.78
C PRO A 392 28.83 4.24 12.72
N ASN A 393 28.01 5.23 13.08
CA ASN A 393 26.73 5.06 13.77
C ASN A 393 25.76 6.16 13.29
N VAL A 394 24.49 5.82 13.10
CA VAL A 394 23.41 6.79 12.85
C VAL A 394 22.45 6.76 14.03
N ASN A 395 22.32 7.91 14.68
CA ASN A 395 21.33 8.18 15.71
C ASN A 395 20.58 9.44 15.28
N ALA A 396 19.34 9.29 14.83
CA ALA A 396 18.62 10.34 14.13
C ALA A 396 17.27 10.70 14.78
N MET A 397 16.81 11.91 14.47
CA MET A 397 15.45 12.37 14.77
C MET A 397 14.66 12.53 13.47
N VAL A 398 13.45 11.98 13.40
CA VAL A 398 12.53 12.24 12.29
C VAL A 398 11.73 13.50 12.59
N ILE A 399 11.69 14.43 11.64
CA ILE A 399 11.03 15.72 11.77
C ILE A 399 10.05 15.95 10.61
N SER A 400 9.02 16.75 10.84
CA SER A 400 8.09 17.16 9.78
C SER A 400 7.38 18.47 10.10
N LEU A 401 7.24 19.31 9.07
CA LEU A 401 6.43 20.51 9.09
C LEU A 401 5.37 20.47 7.97
N HIS A 402 4.14 20.11 8.34
CA HIS A 402 2.96 19.86 7.48
C HIS A 402 2.88 18.48 6.85
N SER A 403 3.19 17.40 7.59
CA SER A 403 2.87 16.05 7.14
C SER A 403 1.36 15.89 6.86
N CYS A 404 1.05 15.34 5.69
CA CYS A 404 -0.31 15.07 5.22
C CYS A 404 -0.70 13.62 5.51
N GLY A 405 -1.94 13.40 5.98
CA GLY A 405 -2.48 12.05 6.16
C GLY A 405 -1.63 11.13 7.04
N ASN A 406 -1.49 9.88 6.59
CA ASN A 406 -0.70 8.86 7.27
C ASN A 406 0.81 9.14 7.31
N LEU A 407 1.34 10.18 6.64
CA LEU A 407 2.77 10.51 6.74
C LEU A 407 3.19 10.88 8.19
N VAL A 408 2.25 11.39 8.99
CA VAL A 408 2.46 11.50 10.45
C VAL A 408 2.56 10.12 11.09
N HIS A 409 1.65 9.21 10.74
CA HIS A 409 1.56 7.87 11.35
C HIS A 409 2.81 7.04 11.02
N HIS A 410 3.31 7.09 9.79
CA HIS A 410 4.55 6.43 9.36
C HIS A 410 5.77 7.05 10.07
N GLY A 411 5.79 8.37 10.27
CA GLY A 411 6.85 9.03 11.04
C GLY A 411 6.87 8.61 12.51
N LEU A 412 5.70 8.52 13.16
CA LEU A 412 5.60 8.01 14.52
C LEU A 412 6.01 6.52 14.61
N ARG A 413 5.54 5.69 13.66
CA ARG A 413 5.94 4.27 13.53
C ARG A 413 7.45 4.09 13.37
N SER A 414 8.12 5.02 12.68
CA SER A 414 9.57 4.95 12.46
C SER A 414 10.41 4.94 13.74
N LEU A 415 9.91 5.53 14.84
CA LEU A 415 10.56 5.49 16.16
C LEU A 415 10.74 4.06 16.70
N ILE A 416 9.80 3.17 16.36
CA ILE A 416 9.76 1.80 16.85
C ILE A 416 10.42 0.86 15.86
N LEU A 417 10.06 0.98 14.57
CA LEU A 417 10.53 0.12 13.49
C LEU A 417 12.05 0.20 13.27
N ASN A 418 12.67 1.36 13.48
CA ASN A 418 14.09 1.59 13.19
C ASN A 418 14.91 1.69 14.48
N PRO A 419 16.04 0.96 14.62
CA PRO A 419 16.94 1.14 15.77
C PRO A 419 17.58 2.54 15.74
N HIS A 420 17.95 3.03 14.55
CA HIS A 420 18.64 4.31 14.33
C HIS A 420 17.81 5.57 14.58
N ILE A 421 16.52 5.46 14.91
CA ILE A 421 15.67 6.60 15.25
C ILE A 421 15.45 6.65 16.76
N ALA A 422 16.02 7.64 17.43
CA ALA A 422 15.86 7.86 18.88
C ALA A 422 14.75 8.87 19.24
N ALA A 423 14.34 9.71 18.30
CA ALA A 423 13.28 10.70 18.52
C ALA A 423 12.45 11.00 17.26
N VAL A 424 11.23 11.48 17.47
CA VAL A 424 10.34 12.00 16.41
C VAL A 424 9.71 13.32 16.86
N ALA A 425 9.54 14.26 15.94
CA ALA A 425 8.89 15.55 16.18
C ALA A 425 8.04 15.95 14.96
N MET A 426 6.73 15.66 15.02
CA MET A 426 5.85 15.65 13.85
C MET A 426 4.74 16.69 13.94
N VAL A 427 4.73 17.68 13.04
CA VAL A 427 3.60 18.60 12.84
C VAL A 427 2.76 18.13 11.64
N GLY A 428 1.50 17.74 11.90
CA GLY A 428 0.54 17.34 10.88
C GLY A 428 -0.39 18.48 10.43
N CYS A 429 -0.89 18.43 9.19
CA CYS A 429 -1.75 19.50 8.66
C CYS A 429 -3.07 19.06 8.00
N CYS A 430 -3.10 17.90 7.34
CA CYS A 430 -4.20 17.47 6.47
C CYS A 430 -4.81 16.14 6.92
N TYR A 431 -5.84 16.20 7.77
CA TYR A 431 -6.55 15.01 8.29
C TYR A 431 -7.44 14.34 7.22
N ASN A 432 -7.91 15.09 6.22
CA ASN A 432 -8.67 14.60 5.06
C ASN A 432 -7.89 13.64 4.12
N LEU A 433 -6.61 13.37 4.44
CA LEU A 433 -5.74 12.40 3.76
C LEU A 433 -5.33 11.23 4.68
N VAL A 434 -5.84 11.18 5.91
CA VAL A 434 -5.74 10.00 6.79
C VAL A 434 -6.70 8.92 6.26
N THR A 435 -6.32 7.66 6.38
CA THR A 435 -7.19 6.49 6.11
C THR A 435 -7.80 5.96 7.41
N GLU A 436 -8.87 5.16 7.32
CA GLU A 436 -9.40 4.45 8.51
C GLU A 436 -8.77 3.06 8.66
N ARG A 437 -8.29 2.73 9.87
CA ARG A 437 -7.91 1.39 10.34
C ARG A 437 -9.14 0.51 10.57
N LEU A 438 -10.15 1.09 11.19
CA LEU A 438 -11.42 0.42 11.46
C LEU A 438 -12.42 0.71 10.34
N GLY A 439 -13.06 -0.33 9.79
CA GLY A 439 -14.12 -0.18 8.81
C GLY A 439 -15.35 -1.03 9.15
N PRO A 440 -16.53 -0.67 8.62
CA PRO A 440 -16.83 0.62 7.99
C PRO A 440 -16.87 1.78 9.04
N PRO A 441 -16.67 3.05 8.65
CA PRO A 441 -16.80 4.19 9.55
C PRO A 441 -18.23 4.36 10.11
N THR A 442 -18.33 4.56 11.43
CA THR A 442 -19.56 4.62 12.23
C THR A 442 -20.36 5.92 12.06
N LEU A 443 -19.76 6.94 11.43
CA LEU A 443 -20.41 8.21 11.08
C LEU A 443 -20.87 8.23 9.59
N LYS A 444 -21.17 7.08 8.98
CA LYS A 444 -21.42 6.98 7.53
C LYS A 444 -22.80 7.52 7.12
N LEU A 445 -22.82 8.70 6.49
CA LEU A 445 -23.85 9.07 5.50
C LEU A 445 -23.70 8.15 4.27
N PRO A 446 -24.69 7.30 3.91
CA PRO A 446 -24.57 6.37 2.79
C PRO A 446 -24.65 7.03 1.40
N THR A 447 -25.10 8.29 1.34
CA THR A 447 -25.83 8.78 0.15
C THR A 447 -25.59 10.23 -0.24
N LEU A 448 -25.01 11.06 0.62
CA LEU A 448 -24.64 12.44 0.25
C LEU A 448 -23.29 12.42 -0.51
N ARG A 449 -23.36 11.81 -1.71
CA ARG A 449 -22.34 11.43 -2.70
C ARG A 449 -21.72 10.02 -2.56
N PRO A 450 -22.03 9.10 -3.50
CA PRO A 450 -21.07 8.12 -4.00
C PRO A 450 -19.91 8.81 -4.76
N ASN A 451 -18.85 8.06 -5.05
CA ASN A 451 -18.00 8.25 -6.23
C ASN A 451 -17.31 9.63 -6.46
N HIS A 452 -16.42 10.00 -5.53
CA HIS A 452 -15.03 10.20 -5.98
C HIS A 452 -14.23 9.00 -5.45
N PRO A 453 -13.54 8.18 -6.29
CA PRO A 453 -12.94 6.91 -5.85
C PRO A 453 -12.08 7.03 -4.59
N ARG A 454 -11.16 8.02 -4.56
CA ARG A 454 -10.33 8.38 -3.40
C ARG A 454 -11.08 8.57 -2.08
N LEU A 455 -12.34 9.00 -2.08
CA LEU A 455 -13.10 9.24 -0.85
C LEU A 455 -13.74 7.96 -0.31
N HIS A 456 -14.17 7.05 -1.18
CA HIS A 456 -14.56 5.71 -0.76
C HIS A 456 -13.32 4.95 -0.26
N SER A 457 -12.26 4.86 -1.06
CA SER A 457 -11.06 4.09 -0.70
C SER A 457 -10.37 4.58 0.58
N THR A 458 -10.30 5.88 0.84
CA THR A 458 -9.72 6.40 2.12
C THR A 458 -10.66 6.34 3.32
N SER A 459 -11.92 5.95 3.15
CA SER A 459 -12.88 5.74 4.27
C SER A 459 -13.25 4.28 4.48
N THR A 460 -13.07 3.40 3.50
CA THR A 460 -13.23 1.94 3.64
C THR A 460 -11.89 1.20 3.52
N ALA A 461 -10.79 1.88 3.84
CA ALA A 461 -9.43 1.39 3.58
C ALA A 461 -9.09 0.11 4.37
N HIS A 462 -9.60 -0.02 5.59
CA HIS A 462 -9.17 -1.03 6.57
C HIS A 462 -7.64 -1.06 6.73
N ASP A 463 -7.03 0.13 6.70
CA ASP A 463 -5.60 0.33 6.58
C ASP A 463 -4.93 0.20 7.96
N PRO A 464 -4.04 -0.78 8.20
CA PRO A 464 -3.41 -0.97 9.51
C PRO A 464 -2.56 0.23 9.96
N HIS A 465 -2.25 1.18 9.08
CA HIS A 465 -1.54 2.43 9.40
C HIS A 465 -2.48 3.66 9.49
N GLY A 466 -3.79 3.49 9.29
CA GLY A 466 -4.81 4.52 9.41
C GLY A 466 -5.14 4.94 10.85
N PHE A 467 -6.20 5.74 11.00
CA PHE A 467 -6.80 6.13 12.27
C PHE A 467 -7.87 5.11 12.73
N PRO A 468 -8.02 4.83 14.03
CA PRO A 468 -7.14 5.24 15.12
C PRO A 468 -5.83 4.45 15.13
N MET A 469 -4.71 5.12 15.40
CA MET A 469 -3.44 4.46 15.63
C MET A 469 -3.45 3.70 16.96
N SER A 470 -3.93 4.35 18.02
CA SER A 470 -3.91 3.84 19.39
C SER A 470 -4.90 2.71 19.61
N GLU A 471 -4.51 1.73 20.42
CA GLU A 471 -5.37 0.61 20.77
C GLU A 471 -6.50 1.06 21.72
N HIS A 472 -6.25 2.07 22.54
CA HIS A 472 -7.28 2.70 23.37
C HIS A 472 -8.43 3.28 22.54
N LEU A 473 -8.17 4.03 21.46
CA LEU A 473 -9.24 4.50 20.57
C LEU A 473 -9.74 3.41 19.62
N ALA A 474 -8.93 2.40 19.28
CA ALA A 474 -9.38 1.28 18.47
C ALA A 474 -10.38 0.36 19.18
N THR A 475 -10.34 0.32 20.52
CA THR A 475 -11.21 -0.54 21.35
C THR A 475 -12.27 0.21 22.17
N TYR A 476 -12.26 1.55 22.15
CA TYR A 476 -13.18 2.38 22.95
C TYR A 476 -14.67 2.03 22.71
N PRO A 477 -15.49 1.83 23.75
CA PRO A 477 -16.88 1.41 23.62
C PRO A 477 -17.79 2.52 23.07
N LEU A 478 -18.63 2.20 22.08
CA LEU A 478 -19.57 3.15 21.47
C LEU A 478 -20.95 3.08 22.15
N PRO A 479 -21.47 4.17 22.76
CA PRO A 479 -22.76 4.17 23.44
C PRO A 479 -23.97 3.82 22.55
N THR A 480 -23.86 4.08 21.25
CA THR A 480 -24.93 3.87 20.26
C THR A 480 -24.87 2.51 19.55
N SER A 481 -23.73 1.80 19.62
CA SER A 481 -23.51 0.50 18.97
C SER A 481 -22.76 -0.45 19.92
N PRO A 482 -23.41 -1.12 20.89
CA PRO A 482 -22.71 -1.97 21.88
C PRO A 482 -21.97 -3.19 21.30
N GLN A 483 -22.24 -3.54 20.02
CA GLN A 483 -21.54 -4.60 19.28
C GLN A 483 -20.34 -4.08 18.47
N GLU A 484 -20.17 -2.76 18.36
CA GLU A 484 -19.07 -2.12 17.63
C GLU A 484 -18.18 -1.35 18.61
N THR A 485 -16.92 -1.74 18.72
CA THR A 485 -15.90 -0.95 19.42
C THR A 485 -15.11 -0.08 18.45
N GLY A 486 -14.52 0.99 18.98
CA GLY A 486 -13.52 1.82 18.34
C GLY A 486 -14.05 3.10 17.70
N LEU A 487 -13.31 4.20 17.88
CA LEU A 487 -13.66 5.50 17.30
C LEU A 487 -13.27 5.54 15.80
N ARG A 488 -14.14 6.10 14.96
CA ARG A 488 -13.94 6.20 13.50
C ARG A 488 -14.34 7.59 12.99
N LEU A 489 -13.69 8.11 11.96
CA LEU A 489 -13.88 9.46 11.44
C LEU A 489 -14.26 9.47 9.96
N ASN A 490 -15.49 9.92 9.65
CA ASN A 490 -15.91 10.08 8.26
C ASN A 490 -15.12 11.21 7.56
N ILE A 491 -15.18 11.24 6.23
CA ILE A 491 -14.44 12.24 5.44
C ILE A 491 -14.84 13.68 5.76
N THR A 492 -16.11 13.95 6.11
CA THR A 492 -16.58 15.28 6.52
C THR A 492 -15.88 15.71 7.81
N ALA A 493 -15.85 14.86 8.84
CA ALA A 493 -15.18 15.13 10.10
C ALA A 493 -13.68 15.39 9.89
N ARG A 494 -13.02 14.58 9.05
CA ARG A 494 -11.60 14.77 8.68
C ARG A 494 -11.35 16.02 7.81
N MET A 495 -12.36 16.50 7.07
CA MET A 495 -12.31 17.77 6.32
C MET A 495 -12.68 19.00 7.16
N MET A 496 -13.48 18.84 8.22
CA MET A 496 -13.79 19.93 9.14
C MET A 496 -12.69 20.07 10.23
N ALA A 497 -12.02 18.99 10.61
CA ALA A 497 -10.84 19.04 11.51
C ALA A 497 -9.66 19.84 10.93
N VAL A 498 -9.61 20.07 9.61
CA VAL A 498 -8.62 20.96 8.99
C VAL A 498 -9.04 22.44 8.99
N GLN A 499 -10.17 22.81 9.60
CA GLN A 499 -10.56 24.21 9.79
C GLN A 499 -9.80 24.94 10.90
N ALA A 500 -9.69 26.25 10.73
CA ALA A 500 -9.08 27.17 11.68
C ALA A 500 -9.95 28.43 11.81
N PRO A 501 -11.18 28.29 12.32
CA PRO A 501 -12.16 29.37 12.27
C PRO A 501 -11.78 30.54 13.20
N TYR A 502 -10.98 30.30 14.25
CA TYR A 502 -10.49 31.34 15.16
C TYR A 502 -9.79 32.48 14.42
N ASN A 503 -9.13 32.20 13.29
CA ASN A 503 -8.40 33.18 12.52
C ASN A 503 -9.33 33.99 11.57
N TRP A 504 -10.58 33.56 11.33
CA TRP A 504 -11.50 34.11 10.31
C TRP A 504 -11.80 35.61 10.49
N SER A 505 -11.37 36.41 9.50
CA SER A 505 -11.62 37.85 9.40
C SER A 505 -12.96 38.13 8.71
N HIS A 506 -13.52 39.33 8.89
CA HIS A 506 -14.75 39.77 8.20
C HIS A 506 -14.64 39.65 6.66
N THR A 507 -13.51 40.02 6.08
CA THR A 507 -13.29 40.01 4.62
C THR A 507 -13.21 38.57 4.09
N ASP A 508 -12.45 37.71 4.77
CA ASP A 508 -12.34 36.30 4.39
C ASP A 508 -13.67 35.56 4.58
N SER A 509 -14.33 35.73 5.73
CA SER A 509 -15.66 35.16 6.03
C SER A 509 -16.70 35.54 4.98
N SER A 510 -16.79 36.81 4.61
CA SER A 510 -17.78 37.27 3.62
C SER A 510 -17.59 36.62 2.24
N LEU A 511 -16.34 36.56 1.76
CA LEU A 511 -16.01 35.85 0.51
C LEU A 511 -16.23 34.34 0.64
N PHE A 512 -15.86 33.77 1.79
CA PHE A 512 -15.96 32.35 2.10
C PHE A 512 -17.43 31.86 2.06
N PHE A 513 -18.31 32.51 2.82
CA PHE A 513 -19.73 32.17 2.87
C PHE A 513 -20.42 32.41 1.53
N THR A 514 -20.01 33.44 0.77
CA THR A 514 -20.53 33.69 -0.58
C THR A 514 -20.20 32.56 -1.56
N ARG A 515 -18.98 31.98 -1.48
CA ARG A 515 -18.61 30.80 -2.30
C ARG A 515 -19.45 29.56 -1.99
N HIS A 516 -19.81 29.36 -0.72
CA HIS A 516 -20.60 28.21 -0.28
C HIS A 516 -22.10 28.40 -0.55
N PHE A 517 -22.61 29.62 -0.35
CA PHE A 517 -23.95 30.03 -0.79
C PHE A 517 -24.16 29.80 -2.29
N TYR A 518 -23.26 30.28 -3.14
CA TYR A 518 -23.36 30.09 -4.59
C TYR A 518 -23.26 28.62 -5.01
N ARG A 519 -22.49 27.79 -4.28
CA ARG A 519 -22.44 26.33 -4.49
C ARG A 519 -23.77 25.65 -4.13
N ALA A 520 -24.35 25.92 -2.96
CA ALA A 520 -25.63 25.35 -2.55
C ALA A 520 -26.81 25.86 -3.40
N LEU A 521 -26.81 27.13 -3.78
CA LEU A 521 -27.87 27.72 -4.61
C LEU A 521 -27.84 27.21 -6.05
N LEU A 522 -26.66 26.94 -6.62
CA LEU A 522 -26.56 26.24 -7.89
C LEU A 522 -27.04 24.78 -7.77
N GLN A 523 -26.81 24.11 -6.64
CA GLN A 523 -27.40 22.78 -6.38
C GLN A 523 -28.94 22.84 -6.38
N ARG A 524 -29.56 23.90 -5.85
CA ARG A 524 -31.01 24.12 -5.97
C ARG A 524 -31.46 24.27 -7.42
N ILE A 525 -30.75 25.06 -8.23
CA ILE A 525 -31.06 25.21 -9.67
C ILE A 525 -30.96 23.85 -10.38
N PHE A 526 -29.94 23.05 -10.09
CA PHE A 526 -29.83 21.70 -10.67
C PHE A 526 -31.00 20.79 -10.29
N LEU A 527 -31.53 20.89 -9.06
CA LEU A 527 -32.73 20.15 -8.64
C LEU A 527 -33.97 20.64 -9.38
N ASP A 528 -34.21 21.95 -9.41
CA ASP A 528 -35.40 22.55 -10.05
C ASP A 528 -35.41 22.38 -11.58
N ARG A 529 -34.23 22.23 -12.21
CA ARG A 529 -34.07 21.91 -13.63
C ARG A 529 -34.06 20.40 -13.94
N GLY A 530 -34.23 19.53 -12.94
CA GLY A 530 -34.23 18.07 -13.13
C GLY A 530 -32.89 17.50 -13.61
N LEU A 531 -31.77 18.15 -13.25
CA LEU A 531 -30.41 17.68 -13.52
C LEU A 531 -29.89 16.77 -12.37
N ILE A 532 -30.47 16.88 -11.18
CA ILE A 532 -30.26 15.99 -10.02
C ILE A 532 -31.60 15.64 -9.37
N SER A 533 -31.63 14.53 -8.63
CA SER A 533 -32.75 14.13 -7.75
C SER A 533 -32.61 14.72 -6.34
N PRO A 534 -33.71 14.89 -5.56
CA PRO A 534 -33.65 15.35 -4.18
C PRO A 534 -33.09 14.28 -3.22
N PRO A 535 -32.49 14.66 -2.06
CA PRO A 535 -32.13 13.73 -1.00
C PRO A 535 -33.37 13.06 -0.37
N HIS A 536 -33.25 11.79 0.04
CA HIS A 536 -34.37 11.00 0.57
C HIS A 536 -34.74 11.37 2.02
N ASP A 537 -36.04 11.42 2.30
CA ASP A 537 -36.62 11.67 3.63
C ASP A 537 -36.45 10.47 4.56
N ALA A 538 -35.41 10.48 5.38
CA ALA A 538 -35.26 9.55 6.50
C ALA A 538 -34.51 10.14 7.71
N GLY A 539 -34.63 11.46 7.93
CA GLY A 539 -34.06 12.16 9.08
C GLY A 539 -32.57 12.49 8.98
N VAL A 540 -32.04 13.19 9.99
CA VAL A 540 -30.61 13.45 10.15
C VAL A 540 -30.08 12.53 11.24
N SER A 541 -29.24 11.58 10.85
CA SER A 541 -28.65 10.58 11.76
C SER A 541 -27.24 10.98 12.18
N ALA A 542 -26.92 10.89 13.46
CA ALA A 542 -25.56 11.11 13.97
C ALA A 542 -24.59 9.98 13.56
N ASN A 543 -25.09 8.74 13.47
CA ASN A 543 -24.39 7.63 12.81
C ASN A 543 -24.35 7.79 11.28
N GLY A 544 -24.96 8.86 10.74
CA GLY A 544 -25.07 9.18 9.32
C GLY A 544 -26.05 8.30 8.52
N HIS A 545 -26.36 7.08 8.97
CA HIS A 545 -27.14 6.11 8.21
C HIS A 545 -28.59 6.59 7.98
N THR A 546 -28.87 7.33 6.89
CA THR A 546 -30.19 7.47 6.25
C THR A 546 -30.21 8.38 5.02
N SER A 547 -30.04 7.77 3.84
CA SER A 547 -30.83 8.05 2.62
C SER A 547 -30.55 6.95 1.59
N ASN A 548 -31.43 6.75 0.60
CA ASN A 548 -31.20 5.89 -0.57
C ASN A 548 -31.70 6.59 -1.83
N LEU A 549 -31.03 6.40 -2.97
CA LEU A 549 -31.47 6.94 -4.26
C LEU A 549 -32.22 5.85 -5.05
N THR A 550 -33.47 5.63 -4.68
CA THR A 550 -34.34 4.58 -5.23
C THR A 550 -35.32 5.10 -6.30
N TRP A 551 -34.77 5.66 -7.38
CA TRP A 551 -35.52 5.83 -8.63
C TRP A 551 -34.62 5.76 -9.87
N THR A 552 -34.83 4.75 -10.70
CA THR A 552 -34.26 4.63 -12.05
C THR A 552 -35.41 4.62 -13.06
N PRO A 553 -35.41 5.50 -14.09
CA PRO A 553 -36.36 5.38 -15.19
C PRO A 553 -36.03 4.15 -16.05
N PRO A 554 -37.01 3.55 -16.77
CA PRO A 554 -36.79 2.36 -17.61
C PRO A 554 -35.71 2.54 -18.67
N ASP A 555 -35.50 3.78 -19.13
CA ASP A 555 -34.63 4.13 -20.26
C ASP A 555 -33.19 4.53 -19.83
N GLY A 556 -32.83 4.34 -18.57
CA GLY A 556 -31.48 4.59 -18.02
C GLY A 556 -31.07 6.05 -17.82
N LEU A 557 -31.64 6.99 -18.59
CA LEU A 557 -31.35 8.43 -18.50
C LEU A 557 -32.25 9.12 -17.46
N GLY A 558 -31.72 9.35 -16.26
CA GLY A 558 -32.45 9.97 -15.14
C GLY A 558 -31.70 11.12 -14.42
N PRO A 559 -32.40 11.99 -13.66
CA PRO A 559 -31.80 13.13 -12.96
C PRO A 559 -30.72 12.72 -11.95
N GLY A 560 -29.45 12.99 -12.29
CA GLY A 560 -28.29 12.67 -11.48
C GLY A 560 -27.68 11.28 -11.74
N LEU A 561 -28.11 10.58 -12.80
CA LEU A 561 -27.50 9.31 -13.22
C LEU A 561 -26.42 9.54 -14.28
N ALA A 562 -25.39 8.70 -14.28
CA ALA A 562 -24.48 8.53 -15.40
C ALA A 562 -25.10 7.59 -16.47
N PRO A 563 -24.54 7.48 -17.69
CA PRO A 563 -25.11 6.65 -18.77
C PRO A 563 -25.19 5.14 -18.51
N ASP A 564 -24.61 4.66 -17.41
CA ASP A 564 -24.70 3.29 -16.89
C ASP A 564 -25.80 3.10 -15.83
N GLY A 565 -26.59 4.16 -15.56
CA GLY A 565 -27.63 4.18 -14.52
C GLY A 565 -27.11 4.44 -13.10
N THR A 566 -25.80 4.70 -12.90
CA THR A 566 -25.25 4.91 -11.55
C THR A 566 -25.46 6.35 -11.05
N PRO A 567 -25.93 6.56 -9.81
CA PRO A 567 -26.14 7.90 -9.25
C PRO A 567 -24.78 8.58 -8.97
N THR A 568 -24.48 9.64 -9.73
CA THR A 568 -23.11 10.19 -9.80
C THR A 568 -23.10 11.71 -9.55
N PRO A 569 -22.30 12.21 -8.58
CA PRO A 569 -22.40 13.60 -8.14
C PRO A 569 -21.71 14.60 -9.10
N LEU A 570 -22.51 15.55 -9.58
CA LEU A 570 -22.08 16.66 -10.41
C LEU A 570 -21.01 17.51 -9.68
N THR A 571 -19.76 17.40 -10.11
CA THR A 571 -18.59 17.98 -9.41
C THR A 571 -17.94 19.10 -10.22
N ILE A 572 -18.16 20.35 -9.80
CA ILE A 572 -17.64 21.56 -10.47
C ILE A 572 -16.16 21.83 -10.12
N GLY A 573 -15.72 21.48 -8.91
CA GLY A 573 -14.40 21.85 -8.38
C GLY A 573 -14.25 23.38 -8.17
N SER A 574 -13.02 23.88 -8.32
CA SER A 574 -12.71 25.32 -8.17
C SER A 574 -12.85 26.09 -9.49
N LEU A 575 -13.30 27.36 -9.40
CA LEU A 575 -13.40 28.30 -10.53
C LEU A 575 -12.39 29.46 -10.37
N ARG A 576 -12.21 30.25 -11.43
CA ARG A 576 -11.35 31.46 -11.40
C ARG A 576 -11.99 32.55 -10.53
N LYS A 577 -11.19 33.41 -9.87
CA LYS A 577 -11.69 34.45 -8.93
C LYS A 577 -12.87 35.29 -9.48
N PHE A 578 -12.84 35.67 -10.76
CA PHE A 578 -13.93 36.48 -11.36
C PHE A 578 -15.29 35.76 -11.38
N ALA A 579 -15.33 34.43 -11.38
CA ALA A 579 -16.58 33.66 -11.34
C ALA A 579 -17.30 33.77 -9.98
N TYR A 580 -16.76 34.51 -9.02
CA TYR A 580 -17.39 34.77 -7.73
C TYR A 580 -17.70 36.27 -7.52
N SER A 581 -17.76 37.07 -8.59
CA SER A 581 -18.19 38.49 -8.53
C SER A 581 -19.69 38.63 -8.26
N ASP A 582 -20.49 37.75 -8.84
CA ASP A 582 -21.95 37.73 -8.82
C ASP A 582 -22.46 36.33 -9.18
N PHE A 583 -23.71 36.02 -8.81
CA PHE A 583 -24.25 34.68 -9.01
C PHE A 583 -24.44 34.28 -10.49
N PRO A 584 -24.91 35.15 -11.41
CA PRO A 584 -24.90 34.84 -12.85
C PRO A 584 -23.50 34.45 -13.37
N SER A 585 -22.45 35.23 -13.07
CA SER A 585 -21.07 34.90 -13.43
C SER A 585 -20.63 33.54 -12.88
N TYR A 586 -21.05 33.20 -11.65
CA TYR A 586 -20.80 31.88 -11.05
C TYR A 586 -21.51 30.75 -11.82
N VAL A 587 -22.82 30.88 -12.07
CA VAL A 587 -23.62 29.87 -12.78
C VAL A 587 -23.08 29.65 -14.19
N ARG A 588 -22.81 30.72 -14.96
CA ARG A 588 -22.26 30.60 -16.32
C ARG A 588 -20.90 29.89 -16.33
N ALA A 589 -19.99 30.27 -15.43
CA ALA A 589 -18.67 29.64 -15.34
C ALA A 589 -18.72 28.19 -14.84
N ALA A 590 -19.67 27.85 -13.95
CA ALA A 590 -19.90 26.49 -13.49
C ALA A 590 -20.47 25.62 -14.62
N THR A 591 -21.60 26.01 -15.22
CA THR A 591 -22.26 25.29 -16.32
C THR A 591 -21.31 25.07 -17.51
N ALA A 592 -20.58 26.11 -17.94
CA ALA A 592 -19.62 25.98 -19.04
C ALA A 592 -18.45 25.02 -18.73
N LYS A 593 -18.08 24.86 -17.44
CA LYS A 593 -17.03 23.92 -17.02
C LYS A 593 -17.53 22.48 -17.00
N ILE A 594 -18.74 22.23 -16.50
CA ILE A 594 -19.31 20.87 -16.41
C ILE A 594 -19.76 20.34 -17.78
N ALA A 595 -20.21 21.22 -18.68
CA ALA A 595 -20.66 20.88 -20.04
C ALA A 595 -19.52 20.87 -21.09
N ALA A 596 -18.25 20.97 -20.67
CA ALA A 596 -17.12 20.93 -21.57
C ALA A 596 -16.80 19.49 -22.04
N PRO A 597 -16.36 19.25 -23.29
CA PRO A 597 -15.97 17.91 -23.76
C PRO A 597 -14.77 17.27 -23.03
N ASN A 598 -14.06 18.05 -22.22
CA ASN A 598 -12.97 17.63 -21.34
C ASN A 598 -13.31 17.85 -19.84
N SER A 599 -14.59 17.89 -19.51
CA SER A 599 -15.10 17.96 -18.15
C SER A 599 -14.75 16.69 -17.35
N PHE A 600 -14.61 16.85 -16.03
CA PHE A 600 -14.51 15.74 -15.07
C PHE A 600 -15.90 15.33 -14.53
N CYS A 601 -16.98 15.86 -15.08
CA CYS A 601 -18.35 15.46 -14.76
C CYS A 601 -18.73 14.21 -15.56
N ALA A 602 -19.24 13.19 -14.88
CA ALA A 602 -19.72 11.95 -15.51
C ALA A 602 -21.16 12.02 -16.03
N VAL A 603 -21.90 13.09 -15.70
CA VAL A 603 -23.19 13.40 -16.32
C VAL A 603 -22.93 13.91 -17.73
N ASP A 604 -23.65 13.38 -18.73
CA ASP A 604 -23.48 13.72 -20.14
C ASP A 604 -23.54 15.24 -20.39
N PRO A 605 -22.49 15.86 -20.98
CA PRO A 605 -22.49 17.26 -21.39
C PRO A 605 -23.70 17.68 -22.24
N VAL A 606 -24.30 16.79 -23.04
CA VAL A 606 -25.51 17.08 -23.82
C VAL A 606 -26.73 17.22 -22.91
N PHE A 607 -26.95 16.27 -21.99
CA PHE A 607 -28.02 16.34 -20.98
C PHE A 607 -27.87 17.56 -20.07
N VAL A 608 -26.63 17.92 -19.68
CA VAL A 608 -26.35 19.16 -18.94
C VAL A 608 -26.75 20.40 -19.76
N GLN A 609 -26.42 20.44 -21.05
CA GLN A 609 -26.79 21.56 -21.94
C GLN A 609 -28.31 21.63 -22.18
N GLU A 610 -29.00 20.49 -22.20
CA GLU A 610 -30.46 20.42 -22.30
C GLU A 610 -31.13 21.03 -21.06
N LYS A 611 -30.84 20.54 -19.85
CA LYS A 611 -31.50 21.00 -18.61
C LYS A 611 -31.12 22.41 -18.19
N MET A 612 -29.88 22.82 -18.46
CA MET A 612 -29.40 24.19 -18.22
C MET A 612 -29.70 25.15 -19.39
N GLY A 613 -30.28 24.64 -20.48
CA GLY A 613 -30.77 25.42 -21.60
C GLY A 613 -31.83 26.45 -21.16
N GLY A 614 -31.90 27.57 -21.90
CA GLY A 614 -32.88 28.64 -21.69
C GLY A 614 -32.77 29.42 -20.37
N LEU A 615 -31.93 29.00 -19.40
CA LEU A 615 -31.73 29.68 -18.12
C LEU A 615 -31.23 31.11 -18.35
N GLY A 616 -32.08 32.10 -18.10
CA GLY A 616 -31.77 33.53 -18.25
C GLY A 616 -31.11 34.14 -17.01
N ASP A 617 -30.32 35.20 -17.18
CA ASP A 617 -29.64 35.85 -16.05
C ASP A 617 -30.63 36.40 -15.00
N GLU A 618 -31.82 36.84 -15.41
CA GLU A 618 -32.85 37.33 -14.47
C GLU A 618 -33.54 36.20 -13.70
N GLU A 619 -33.64 35.00 -14.28
CA GLU A 619 -34.08 33.80 -13.54
C GLU A 619 -33.04 33.44 -12.46
N VAL A 620 -31.74 33.48 -12.81
CA VAL A 620 -30.63 33.29 -11.87
C VAL A 620 -30.63 34.34 -10.75
N ARG A 621 -30.89 35.62 -11.06
CA ARG A 621 -31.08 36.68 -10.05
C ARG A 621 -32.38 36.52 -9.26
N GLY A 622 -33.39 35.86 -9.81
CA GLY A 622 -34.59 35.42 -9.10
C GLY A 622 -34.28 34.39 -8.02
N TYR A 623 -33.41 33.42 -8.32
CA TYR A 623 -32.89 32.48 -7.32
C TYR A 623 -32.07 33.17 -6.23
N GLU A 624 -31.13 34.06 -6.59
CA GLU A 624 -30.31 34.80 -5.63
C GLU A 624 -31.17 35.61 -4.65
N ARG A 625 -32.17 36.35 -5.16
CA ARG A 625 -33.13 37.11 -4.32
C ARG A 625 -33.99 36.21 -3.43
N ARG A 626 -34.50 35.09 -3.94
CA ARG A 626 -35.39 34.17 -3.18
C ARG A 626 -34.67 33.55 -1.98
N PHE A 627 -33.40 33.16 -2.15
CA PHE A 627 -32.60 32.48 -1.12
C PHE A 627 -31.67 33.40 -0.33
N ALA A 628 -31.70 34.72 -0.56
CA ALA A 628 -30.78 35.68 0.07
C ALA A 628 -30.75 35.61 1.61
N HIS A 629 -31.91 35.52 2.27
CA HIS A 629 -32.00 35.37 3.73
C HIS A 629 -31.32 34.08 4.21
N ARG A 630 -31.55 32.97 3.50
CA ARG A 630 -30.98 31.64 3.82
C ARG A 630 -29.47 31.54 3.65
N LYS A 631 -28.81 32.58 3.10
CA LYS A 631 -27.33 32.71 3.15
C LYS A 631 -26.83 32.76 4.58
N LYS A 632 -27.57 33.41 5.49
CA LYS A 632 -27.21 33.57 6.90
C LYS A 632 -27.24 32.23 7.62
N GLU A 633 -28.33 31.49 7.49
CA GLU A 633 -28.50 30.12 8.00
C GLU A 633 -27.31 29.21 7.62
N LEU A 634 -26.93 29.22 6.33
CA LEU A 634 -25.83 28.43 5.79
C LEU A 634 -24.48 28.85 6.39
N SER A 635 -24.29 30.16 6.60
CA SER A 635 -23.08 30.72 7.22
C SER A 635 -22.96 30.31 8.69
N VAL A 636 -24.07 30.36 9.44
CA VAL A 636 -24.15 29.94 10.85
C VAL A 636 -23.91 28.44 10.98
N MET A 637 -24.58 27.61 10.17
CA MET A 637 -24.36 26.15 10.16
C MET A 637 -22.89 25.83 9.92
N TRP A 638 -22.27 26.40 8.89
CA TRP A 638 -20.87 26.14 8.59
C TRP A 638 -19.92 26.64 9.69
N SER A 639 -20.25 27.74 10.36
CA SER A 639 -19.48 28.26 11.50
C SER A 639 -19.52 27.28 12.68
N LEU A 640 -20.70 26.73 13.00
CA LEU A 640 -20.86 25.68 14.01
C LEU A 640 -20.09 24.40 13.62
N MET A 641 -20.20 23.92 12.38
CA MET A 641 -19.44 22.76 11.90
C MET A 641 -17.92 22.96 12.04
N ALA A 642 -17.41 24.13 11.68
CA ALA A 642 -15.97 24.44 11.73
C ALA A 642 -15.44 24.60 13.16
N PHE A 643 -16.24 25.19 14.05
CA PHE A 643 -15.94 25.32 15.48
C PHE A 643 -15.93 23.95 16.18
N SER A 644 -17.02 23.18 16.04
CA SER A 644 -17.18 21.86 16.67
C SER A 644 -16.10 20.86 16.23
N ALA A 645 -15.63 20.94 14.98
CA ALA A 645 -14.59 20.04 14.47
C ALA A 645 -13.18 20.26 15.05
N GLY A 646 -12.96 21.31 15.86
CA GLY A 646 -11.75 21.41 16.69
C GLY A 646 -11.61 20.25 17.68
N VAL A 647 -12.72 19.65 18.12
CA VAL A 647 -12.76 18.43 18.94
C VAL A 647 -12.25 17.22 18.15
N VAL A 648 -12.53 17.15 16.85
CA VAL A 648 -12.04 16.08 15.97
C VAL A 648 -10.53 16.19 15.74
N GLU A 649 -9.98 17.41 15.64
CA GLU A 649 -8.53 17.60 15.67
C GLU A 649 -7.92 17.12 17.00
N ALA A 650 -8.52 17.51 18.14
CA ALA A 650 -8.07 17.09 19.46
C ALA A 650 -8.02 15.55 19.58
N VAL A 651 -9.05 14.84 19.11
CA VAL A 651 -9.10 13.38 19.01
C VAL A 651 -7.93 12.81 18.20
N VAL A 652 -7.65 13.34 17.00
CA VAL A 652 -6.56 12.82 16.15
C VAL A 652 -5.16 13.13 16.73
N VAL A 653 -5.02 14.20 17.52
CA VAL A 653 -3.76 14.51 18.21
C VAL A 653 -3.58 13.63 19.46
N VAL A 654 -4.65 13.40 20.22
CA VAL A 654 -4.69 12.47 21.37
C VAL A 654 -4.39 11.03 20.93
N ASP A 655 -4.98 10.56 19.84
CA ASP A 655 -4.73 9.23 19.25
C ASP A 655 -3.23 8.96 19.04
N ARG A 656 -2.53 9.93 18.44
CA ARG A 656 -1.11 9.85 18.11
C ARG A 656 -0.22 9.86 19.35
N TRP A 657 -0.62 10.61 20.37
CA TRP A 657 0.07 10.64 21.66
C TRP A 657 -0.17 9.34 22.45
N LEU A 658 -1.42 8.86 22.52
CA LEU A 658 -1.77 7.57 23.13
C LEU A 658 -1.01 6.43 22.47
N TRP A 659 -0.96 6.39 21.14
CA TRP A 659 -0.20 5.37 20.42
C TRP A 659 1.28 5.37 20.82
N LEU A 660 1.93 6.54 20.89
CA LEU A 660 3.31 6.63 21.40
C LEU A 660 3.45 6.16 22.85
N LYS A 661 2.44 6.43 23.71
CA LYS A 661 2.42 6.02 25.13
C LYS A 661 2.19 4.52 25.32
N GLU A 662 1.54 3.85 24.37
CA GLU A 662 1.33 2.40 24.34
C GLU A 662 2.62 1.62 23.97
N GLN A 663 3.60 2.26 23.32
CA GLN A 663 4.82 1.57 22.86
C GLN A 663 5.82 1.31 24.01
N GLY A 664 6.25 0.06 24.16
CA GLY A 664 7.16 -0.36 25.23
C GLY A 664 8.56 0.26 25.16
N GLU A 665 8.97 0.70 23.98
CA GLU A 665 10.29 1.26 23.65
C GLU A 665 10.36 2.78 23.87
N VAL A 666 9.23 3.47 24.04
CA VAL A 666 9.15 4.92 24.27
C VAL A 666 9.36 5.25 25.75
N GLU A 667 10.19 6.25 26.03
CA GLU A 667 10.39 6.80 27.38
C GLU A 667 9.45 7.97 27.64
N ARG A 668 9.41 8.92 26.70
CA ARG A 668 8.66 10.17 26.80
C ARG A 668 7.87 10.39 25.53
N ALA A 669 6.63 10.83 25.68
CA ALA A 669 5.82 11.31 24.57
C ALA A 669 4.97 12.48 25.07
N TRP A 670 4.83 13.53 24.25
CA TRP A 670 4.03 14.71 24.58
C TRP A 670 3.54 15.43 23.33
N VAL A 671 2.66 16.41 23.55
CA VAL A 671 2.21 17.37 22.55
C VAL A 671 2.43 18.78 23.10
N GLU A 672 2.87 19.71 22.27
CA GLU A 672 2.96 21.13 22.65
C GLU A 672 2.72 22.06 21.44
N ALA A 673 2.41 23.33 21.71
CA ALA A 673 2.33 24.37 20.69
C ALA A 673 3.72 24.92 20.36
N VAL A 674 4.08 24.96 19.08
CA VAL A 674 5.40 25.42 18.60
C VAL A 674 5.37 26.71 17.76
N PHE A 675 4.18 27.21 17.38
CA PHE A 675 3.99 28.45 16.61
C PHE A 675 2.83 29.28 17.15
N GLU A 676 2.86 30.60 16.97
CA GLU A 676 1.66 31.45 17.17
C GLU A 676 0.47 30.98 16.30
N TYR A 677 -0.63 30.62 16.95
CA TYR A 677 -1.85 30.10 16.35
C TYR A 677 -2.48 31.02 15.30
N GLY A 678 -2.40 32.34 15.52
CA GLY A 678 -2.89 33.37 14.59
C GLY A 678 -2.19 33.37 13.23
N TYR A 679 -0.89 33.04 13.19
CA TYR A 679 -0.14 32.89 11.94
C TYR A 679 -0.21 31.47 11.37
N SER A 680 -0.07 30.44 12.22
CA SER A 680 -0.28 29.06 11.79
C SER A 680 -1.14 28.27 12.79
N PRO A 681 -2.39 27.93 12.42
CA PRO A 681 -3.30 27.20 13.31
C PRO A 681 -2.97 25.70 13.43
N ARG A 682 -2.03 25.18 12.63
CA ARG A 682 -1.46 23.83 12.76
C ARG A 682 -0.15 23.92 13.54
N ASN A 683 -0.25 24.37 14.78
CA ASN A 683 0.89 24.64 15.66
C ASN A 683 1.22 23.54 16.67
N LEU A 684 0.45 22.44 16.71
CA LEU A 684 0.74 21.32 17.61
C LEU A 684 1.77 20.37 16.98
N VAL A 685 2.88 20.14 17.70
CA VAL A 685 3.84 19.07 17.42
C VAL A 685 3.52 17.85 18.28
N VAL A 686 3.59 16.66 17.71
CA VAL A 686 3.61 15.40 18.48
C VAL A 686 5.06 14.92 18.59
N VAL A 687 5.56 14.74 19.81
CA VAL A 687 6.94 14.30 20.08
C VAL A 687 6.97 12.95 20.79
N GLY A 688 7.91 12.09 20.39
CA GLY A 688 8.24 10.84 21.07
C GLY A 688 9.75 10.65 21.15
N ILE A 689 10.25 10.16 22.29
CA ILE A 689 11.66 9.87 22.54
C ILE A 689 11.80 8.44 23.05
N LYS A 690 12.69 7.68 22.40
CA LYS A 690 13.03 6.29 22.72
C LYS A 690 13.83 6.18 24.02
N LYS A 691 13.74 5.04 24.69
CA LYS A 691 14.61 4.69 25.83
C LYS A 691 16.07 4.59 25.35
N GLY A 692 17.01 5.05 26.18
CA GLY A 692 18.43 4.87 25.92
C GLY A 692 18.86 3.41 26.20
N ASP A 693 19.89 2.93 25.51
CA ASP A 693 20.30 1.53 25.58
C ASP A 693 20.85 1.13 26.96
N SER A 694 20.07 0.32 27.67
CA SER A 694 20.58 -0.65 28.63
C SER A 694 20.56 -2.04 27.99
N LEU A 695 21.68 -2.77 28.07
CA LEU A 695 21.92 -4.05 27.36
C LEU A 695 20.69 -4.97 27.24
N GLY A 696 20.31 -5.29 25.99
CA GLY A 696 19.57 -6.52 25.68
C GLY A 696 18.06 -6.51 25.96
N TYR A 697 17.35 -5.41 25.70
CA TYR A 697 15.88 -5.42 25.71
C TYR A 697 15.29 -5.90 24.38
N LEU A 698 14.63 -7.07 24.40
CA LEU A 698 13.92 -7.61 23.24
C LEU A 698 12.59 -6.85 23.00
N PRO A 699 12.18 -6.63 21.72
CA PRO A 699 10.98 -5.88 21.35
C PRO A 699 9.68 -6.43 21.95
N ALA A 700 8.64 -5.61 22.00
CA ALA A 700 7.32 -5.99 22.50
C ALA A 700 6.72 -7.26 21.84
N TRP A 701 6.91 -7.47 20.54
CA TRP A 701 6.36 -8.64 19.83
C TRP A 701 6.94 -9.98 20.32
N LEU A 702 8.15 -9.99 20.87
CA LEU A 702 8.78 -11.15 21.52
C LEU A 702 8.20 -11.47 22.91
N ARG A 703 7.19 -10.72 23.37
CA ARG A 703 6.49 -10.93 24.65
C ARG A 703 5.04 -11.41 24.48
N ALA A 704 4.53 -11.44 23.25
CA ALA A 704 3.13 -11.80 22.96
C ALA A 704 2.83 -13.31 23.10
N TYR A 705 3.87 -14.17 23.12
CA TYR A 705 3.72 -15.59 23.36
C TYR A 705 3.72 -15.92 24.88
N PRO A 706 2.69 -16.64 25.39
CA PRO A 706 2.68 -17.10 26.78
C PRO A 706 3.88 -17.99 27.11
N ARG A 707 4.62 -17.63 28.16
CA ARG A 707 5.73 -18.46 28.67
C ARG A 707 5.19 -19.74 29.33
N LEU A 708 5.11 -20.83 28.57
CA LEU A 708 5.05 -22.18 29.13
C LEU A 708 6.17 -22.35 30.17
N HIS A 709 5.79 -22.82 31.37
CA HIS A 709 6.71 -22.91 32.50
C HIS A 709 7.70 -24.06 32.32
N LEU A 710 8.96 -23.73 32.00
CA LEU A 710 10.09 -24.64 32.17
C LEU A 710 10.51 -24.69 33.65
N PRO A 711 10.76 -25.87 34.25
CA PRO A 711 11.16 -25.98 35.65
C PRO A 711 12.52 -25.32 35.94
N GLN A 712 12.68 -24.82 37.17
CA GLN A 712 13.97 -24.30 37.63
C GLN A 712 14.98 -25.44 37.84
N LEU A 713 16.05 -25.46 37.06
CA LEU A 713 17.24 -26.28 37.35
C LEU A 713 18.15 -25.56 38.38
N PRO A 714 18.78 -26.30 39.31
CA PRO A 714 19.45 -25.70 40.46
C PRO A 714 20.80 -25.07 40.11
N LYS A 715 21.14 -23.98 40.82
CA LYS A 715 22.44 -23.30 40.71
C LYS A 715 23.59 -24.25 41.12
N GLN A 716 24.61 -24.36 40.27
CA GLN A 716 25.93 -24.86 40.69
C GLN A 716 26.96 -23.73 40.59
N THR A 717 27.88 -23.69 41.55
CA THR A 717 28.94 -22.67 41.66
C THR A 717 30.24 -23.17 41.01
N PRO A 718 31.09 -22.28 40.46
CA PRO A 718 32.32 -22.68 39.80
C PRO A 718 33.38 -23.14 40.81
N ARG A 719 34.15 -24.18 40.47
CA ARG A 719 35.43 -24.51 41.10
C ARG A 719 36.50 -24.89 40.08
N GLN A 720 37.75 -24.68 40.49
CA GLN A 720 38.94 -24.69 39.65
C GLN A 720 39.44 -26.12 39.36
N ALA A 721 40.23 -26.25 38.29
CA ALA A 721 40.91 -27.49 37.94
C ALA A 721 42.15 -27.74 38.81
N HIS A 722 42.35 -28.99 39.22
CA HIS A 722 43.67 -29.57 39.54
C HIS A 722 43.64 -31.08 39.25
N SER A 723 44.82 -31.66 39.00
CA SER A 723 45.01 -33.02 38.48
C SER A 723 45.58 -33.97 39.57
N PRO A 724 46.07 -35.20 39.30
CA PRO A 724 45.29 -36.40 39.63
C PRO A 724 46.02 -37.48 40.47
N THR A 725 45.30 -38.36 41.18
CA THR A 725 45.89 -39.64 41.66
C THR A 725 44.87 -40.73 42.04
N PHE A 726 45.10 -41.95 41.51
CA PHE A 726 44.89 -43.30 42.09
C PHE A 726 43.73 -43.65 43.07
N VAL A 727 42.80 -44.53 42.63
CA VAL A 727 42.78 -46.02 42.90
C VAL A 727 42.88 -46.49 44.37
N PRO A 728 42.14 -47.53 44.87
CA PRO A 728 40.98 -48.28 44.32
C PRO A 728 39.82 -48.70 45.31
N THR A 729 38.83 -49.42 44.76
CA THR A 729 38.08 -50.59 45.34
C THR A 729 36.89 -50.50 46.32
N THR A 730 36.03 -51.54 46.15
CA THR A 730 35.22 -52.33 47.12
C THR A 730 33.81 -51.95 47.56
N ALA A 731 32.93 -52.94 47.34
CA ALA A 731 31.90 -53.48 48.24
C ALA A 731 30.52 -52.81 48.39
N ALA A 732 29.55 -53.42 47.70
CA ALA A 732 28.17 -53.64 48.17
C ALA A 732 28.18 -54.75 49.29
N PRO A 733 27.05 -55.35 49.78
CA PRO A 733 25.63 -55.23 49.39
C PRO A 733 24.60 -55.26 50.57
N SER A 734 23.32 -55.56 50.26
CA SER A 734 22.36 -56.35 51.09
C SER A 734 21.64 -55.63 52.27
N THR A 735 20.41 -55.98 52.70
CA THR A 735 19.43 -57.01 52.25
C THR A 735 17.98 -56.75 52.73
N SER A 736 16.99 -57.37 52.03
CA SER A 736 15.67 -57.89 52.52
C SER A 736 14.63 -56.90 53.13
N HIS A 737 13.32 -57.17 53.37
CA HIS A 737 12.34 -58.30 53.32
C HIS A 737 10.92 -57.70 53.04
N VAL A 738 9.78 -58.38 52.73
CA VAL A 738 9.40 -59.65 52.03
C VAL A 738 7.83 -59.71 51.94
N SER A 739 7.23 -60.66 51.19
CA SER A 739 5.78 -61.06 51.15
C SER A 739 4.78 -60.07 50.49
N ALA A 740 3.56 -60.41 50.03
CA ALA A 740 2.91 -61.60 49.39
C ALA A 740 1.55 -61.09 48.78
N SER A 741 0.80 -61.66 47.81
CA SER A 741 0.38 -63.05 47.51
C SER A 741 -0.20 -63.23 46.06
N ARG A 742 -0.97 -64.30 45.77
CA ARG A 742 -1.47 -64.80 44.43
C ARG A 742 -3.02 -64.67 44.26
N PRO A 743 -3.72 -65.05 43.14
CA PRO A 743 -3.50 -66.06 42.05
C PRO A 743 -3.48 -65.51 40.59
N SER A 744 -2.79 -66.08 39.57
CA SER A 744 -2.96 -67.31 38.74
C SER A 744 -4.19 -67.31 37.77
N HIS A 745 -4.12 -67.77 36.52
CA HIS A 745 -3.14 -68.63 35.77
C HIS A 745 -2.57 -67.88 34.51
N SER A 746 -2.04 -68.40 33.37
CA SER A 746 -1.96 -69.70 32.65
C SER A 746 -0.69 -69.80 31.74
N HIS A 747 -0.60 -70.82 30.86
CA HIS A 747 0.49 -71.14 29.87
C HIS A 747 -0.11 -71.86 28.62
N PRO A 748 0.62 -72.29 27.54
CA PRO A 748 2.09 -72.51 27.27
C PRO A 748 2.68 -71.64 26.11
N HIS A 749 4.00 -71.53 25.82
CA HIS A 749 5.06 -72.46 25.33
C HIS A 749 4.78 -73.09 23.92
N SER A 750 5.76 -73.32 23.00
CA SER A 750 7.18 -73.73 23.16
C SER A 750 8.13 -73.49 21.92
N HIS A 751 9.46 -73.47 22.17
CA HIS A 751 10.67 -74.01 21.42
C HIS A 751 10.81 -73.97 19.86
N LEU A 752 11.98 -74.08 19.18
CA LEU A 752 13.47 -74.00 19.37
C LEU A 752 14.10 -73.92 17.93
N TYR A 753 15.28 -73.36 17.61
CA TYR A 753 16.64 -73.95 17.73
C TYR A 753 17.77 -73.00 17.20
N HIS A 754 19.03 -73.37 17.48
CA HIS A 754 20.39 -72.91 17.09
C HIS A 754 20.68 -72.68 15.57
N ALA A 755 21.85 -72.15 15.08
CA ALA A 755 22.95 -71.26 15.58
C ALA A 755 24.03 -71.02 14.46
N HIS A 756 25.06 -70.17 14.74
CA HIS A 756 26.29 -69.90 13.93
C HIS A 756 26.09 -69.18 12.55
N GLY A 757 27.08 -68.52 11.94
CA GLY A 757 28.41 -68.07 12.42
C GLY A 757 29.41 -67.67 11.30
N ASN A 758 30.25 -66.65 11.57
CA ASN A 758 31.48 -66.20 10.86
C ASN A 758 31.44 -65.43 9.50
N SER A 759 32.35 -64.43 9.46
CA SER A 759 32.94 -63.61 8.37
C SER A 759 33.55 -64.44 7.19
N PRO A 760 33.96 -63.88 6.02
CA PRO A 760 34.33 -62.47 5.76
C PRO A 760 33.98 -61.82 4.37
N ARG A 761 34.43 -60.55 4.23
CA ARG A 761 34.77 -59.69 3.03
C ARG A 761 34.51 -60.26 1.61
N THR A 762 34.12 -59.46 0.60
CA THR A 762 34.73 -58.16 0.21
C THR A 762 33.80 -57.32 -0.72
N GLU A 763 33.95 -55.98 -0.68
CA GLU A 763 33.58 -54.94 -1.68
C GLU A 763 32.41 -55.16 -2.69
N ILE A 764 31.32 -54.40 -2.52
CA ILE A 764 30.45 -53.89 -3.61
C ILE A 764 30.04 -52.43 -3.29
N ILE A 765 29.94 -51.59 -4.32
CA ILE A 765 29.53 -50.17 -4.25
C ILE A 765 28.00 -50.05 -4.04
N PRO A 766 27.50 -49.23 -3.10
CA PRO A 766 26.07 -49.03 -2.93
C PRO A 766 25.48 -48.02 -3.93
N SER A 767 24.33 -48.36 -4.50
CA SER A 767 23.40 -47.42 -5.13
C SER A 767 21.99 -47.78 -4.68
N THR A 768 21.28 -46.85 -4.02
CA THR A 768 20.07 -47.17 -3.25
C THR A 768 18.90 -46.31 -3.73
N VAL A 769 17.90 -46.94 -4.35
CA VAL A 769 16.66 -46.28 -4.81
C VAL A 769 15.47 -47.23 -4.63
N GLY A 770 14.39 -46.73 -4.02
CA GLY A 770 13.14 -47.46 -3.81
C GLY A 770 13.12 -48.34 -2.54
N SER A 771 11.96 -48.71 -2.01
CA SER A 771 10.58 -48.42 -2.43
C SER A 771 9.61 -48.74 -1.26
N PHE A 772 8.30 -48.48 -1.43
CA PHE A 772 7.16 -49.40 -1.14
C PHE A 772 5.85 -48.61 -1.43
N THR A 773 4.70 -49.20 -1.81
CA THR A 773 4.26 -50.62 -1.81
C THR A 773 3.45 -50.98 -3.07
N ARG A 774 3.30 -52.27 -3.41
CA ARG A 774 2.41 -52.82 -4.44
C ARG A 774 1.21 -53.57 -3.83
N LEU A 775 0.09 -53.69 -4.56
CA LEU A 775 -0.90 -54.78 -4.41
C LEU A 775 -1.49 -55.22 -5.78
N ARG A 776 -2.47 -56.13 -5.81
CA ARG A 776 -2.70 -57.09 -6.93
C ARG A 776 -3.97 -56.88 -7.78
N LEU A 777 -3.87 -57.35 -9.04
CA LEU A 777 -4.89 -57.45 -10.09
C LEU A 777 -6.08 -58.41 -9.81
N ALA A 778 -7.22 -58.13 -10.46
CA ALA A 778 -8.36 -59.04 -10.71
C ALA A 778 -8.78 -58.99 -12.22
N ARG A 779 -9.86 -59.66 -12.66
CA ARG A 779 -10.10 -59.94 -14.10
C ARG A 779 -11.58 -60.13 -14.52
N VAL A 780 -11.95 -59.58 -15.69
CA VAL A 780 -13.22 -59.79 -16.47
C VAL A 780 -14.47 -59.14 -15.79
N SER A 781 -15.49 -58.55 -16.45
CA SER A 781 -16.07 -58.68 -17.82
C SER A 781 -16.63 -57.36 -18.43
N ASN A 782 -16.95 -57.37 -19.74
CA ASN A 782 -17.51 -56.23 -20.50
C ASN A 782 -18.98 -55.89 -20.16
N THR A 783 -19.37 -54.60 -20.21
CA THR A 783 -20.54 -54.13 -21.02
C THR A 783 -20.59 -52.61 -21.25
N CYS A 784 -21.11 -52.21 -22.42
CA CYS A 784 -21.64 -50.90 -22.83
C CYS A 784 -20.80 -49.61 -22.66
N VAL A 785 -20.50 -48.98 -23.80
CA VAL A 785 -19.89 -47.65 -23.93
C VAL A 785 -20.93 -46.53 -23.71
N SER A 786 -20.79 -45.76 -22.64
CA SER A 786 -21.21 -44.34 -22.57
C SER A 786 -20.54 -43.65 -21.38
N SER A 787 -20.00 -42.46 -21.60
CA SER A 787 -19.01 -41.76 -20.73
C SER A 787 -17.62 -42.43 -20.68
N MET A 788 -16.59 -41.60 -20.55
CA MET A 788 -15.17 -41.96 -20.42
C MET A 788 -14.48 -40.89 -19.55
N PRO A 789 -13.45 -41.25 -18.76
CA PRO A 789 -12.67 -40.28 -18.00
C PRO A 789 -11.92 -39.31 -18.90
N ARG A 790 -11.61 -38.13 -18.34
CA ARG A 790 -11.03 -37.03 -19.12
C ARG A 790 -9.61 -36.61 -18.73
N THR A 791 -9.00 -37.21 -17.72
CA THR A 791 -7.84 -36.55 -17.05
C THR A 791 -6.50 -37.27 -17.13
N MET A 792 -6.42 -38.59 -16.97
CA MET A 792 -5.23 -39.31 -17.50
C MET A 792 -5.22 -39.30 -19.05
N LEU A 793 -6.40 -39.07 -19.65
CA LEU A 793 -6.62 -38.81 -21.08
C LEU A 793 -6.38 -37.35 -21.50
N GLY A 794 -6.16 -36.40 -20.58
CA GLY A 794 -6.00 -34.98 -20.92
C GLY A 794 -4.73 -34.68 -21.73
N ALA A 795 -3.70 -35.50 -21.55
CA ALA A 795 -2.44 -35.43 -22.30
C ALA A 795 -2.48 -36.13 -23.67
N VAL A 796 -3.36 -37.12 -23.87
CA VAL A 796 -3.48 -37.91 -25.11
C VAL A 796 -4.61 -37.35 -25.96
N ARG A 797 -4.29 -36.82 -27.13
CA ARG A 797 -5.30 -36.18 -27.99
C ARG A 797 -6.29 -37.21 -28.52
N ASN A 798 -7.58 -36.89 -28.41
CA ASN A 798 -8.66 -37.71 -28.97
C ASN A 798 -8.65 -37.68 -30.52
N HIS A 799 -9.06 -38.80 -31.12
CA HIS A 799 -9.35 -38.89 -32.56
C HIS A 799 -10.54 -37.98 -32.95
N PRO A 800 -10.54 -37.31 -34.12
CA PRO A 800 -9.52 -37.35 -35.18
C PRO A 800 -8.36 -36.38 -34.94
N TRP A 801 -7.13 -36.90 -35.05
CA TRP A 801 -5.89 -36.15 -34.89
C TRP A 801 -5.64 -35.15 -36.04
N LYS A 802 -6.14 -33.91 -35.91
CA LYS A 802 -5.96 -32.83 -36.90
C LYS A 802 -4.61 -32.08 -36.83
N LYS A 803 -3.72 -32.46 -35.90
CA LYS A 803 -2.41 -31.84 -35.64
C LYS A 803 -1.37 -32.95 -35.40
N PRO A 804 -0.06 -32.71 -35.62
CA PRO A 804 1.00 -33.67 -35.25
C PRO A 804 1.07 -33.91 -33.73
N LEU A 805 1.92 -34.87 -33.31
CA LEU A 805 2.31 -35.05 -31.90
C LEU A 805 2.89 -33.75 -31.33
N ASP A 806 2.61 -33.47 -30.06
CA ASP A 806 3.08 -32.25 -29.40
C ASP A 806 4.35 -32.50 -28.60
N TRP A 807 5.49 -32.47 -29.29
CA TRP A 807 6.82 -32.61 -28.67
C TRP A 807 7.19 -31.51 -27.65
N SER A 808 6.28 -30.55 -27.44
CA SER A 808 6.33 -29.46 -26.46
C SER A 808 5.20 -29.56 -25.41
N LEU A 809 4.56 -30.72 -25.28
CA LEU A 809 3.71 -31.10 -24.17
C LEU A 809 4.53 -31.15 -22.87
N ASN A 810 3.88 -30.78 -21.76
CA ASN A 810 4.39 -30.87 -20.40
C ASN A 810 3.25 -31.44 -19.57
N THR A 811 3.50 -32.47 -18.74
CA THR A 811 2.45 -33.10 -17.92
C THR A 811 2.93 -33.38 -16.51
N THR A 812 2.02 -33.46 -15.54
CA THR A 812 2.30 -34.16 -14.28
C THR A 812 2.58 -35.66 -14.54
N ASN A 813 3.08 -36.36 -13.52
CA ASN A 813 3.19 -37.82 -13.50
C ASN A 813 1.83 -38.53 -13.64
N ARG A 814 0.71 -37.85 -13.38
CA ARG A 814 -0.67 -38.33 -13.60
C ARG A 814 -1.25 -37.99 -14.98
N GLY A 815 -0.47 -37.35 -15.87
CA GLY A 815 -0.93 -37.01 -17.23
C GLY A 815 -1.76 -35.74 -17.33
N GLU A 816 -1.80 -34.89 -16.29
CA GLU A 816 -2.45 -33.57 -16.41
C GLU A 816 -1.60 -32.65 -17.28
N PRO A 817 -2.11 -32.11 -18.40
CA PRO A 817 -1.36 -31.20 -19.25
C PRO A 817 -1.18 -29.82 -18.59
N SER A 818 -0.03 -29.19 -18.79
CA SER A 818 0.20 -27.80 -18.37
C SER A 818 0.95 -27.01 -19.42
N VAL A 819 0.68 -25.71 -19.52
CA VAL A 819 1.23 -24.83 -20.55
C VAL A 819 2.37 -24.00 -19.97
N LEU A 820 3.58 -24.12 -20.54
CA LEU A 820 4.70 -23.23 -20.19
C LEU A 820 4.34 -21.78 -20.51
N PHE A 821 4.57 -20.86 -19.57
CA PHE A 821 4.27 -19.43 -19.74
C PHE A 821 4.77 -18.86 -21.08
N SER A 822 6.04 -19.13 -21.43
CA SER A 822 6.66 -18.70 -22.69
C SER A 822 5.90 -19.17 -23.94
N ARG A 823 5.30 -20.37 -23.90
CA ARG A 823 4.48 -20.92 -24.98
C ARG A 823 3.08 -20.30 -25.01
N SER A 824 2.50 -19.99 -23.85
CA SER A 824 1.19 -19.30 -23.77
C SER A 824 1.19 -17.92 -24.41
N VAL A 825 2.35 -17.23 -24.43
CA VAL A 825 2.53 -15.94 -25.11
C VAL A 825 2.74 -16.11 -26.62
N GLN A 826 3.50 -17.13 -27.04
CA GLN A 826 3.89 -17.34 -28.43
C GLN A 826 2.80 -17.98 -29.30
N ALA A 827 1.86 -18.73 -28.72
CA ALA A 827 0.85 -19.47 -29.46
C ALA A 827 -0.11 -18.56 -30.26
N GLU A 828 -0.42 -17.37 -29.75
CA GLU A 828 -1.29 -16.40 -30.44
C GLU A 828 -0.55 -15.65 -31.56
N SER A 829 0.75 -15.40 -31.41
CA SER A 829 1.58 -14.59 -32.33
C SER A 829 1.69 -15.14 -33.75
N THR A 830 1.20 -16.34 -34.01
CA THR A 830 1.18 -16.99 -35.33
C THR A 830 -0.21 -17.06 -35.97
N SER A 831 -1.26 -16.56 -35.30
CA SER A 831 -2.65 -16.70 -35.73
C SER A 831 -3.17 -15.58 -36.66
N THR A 832 -2.52 -14.42 -36.68
CA THR A 832 -2.98 -13.21 -37.38
C THR A 832 -1.90 -12.63 -38.31
N SER A 833 -1.61 -13.33 -39.41
CA SER A 833 -0.74 -12.85 -40.50
C SER A 833 -1.37 -11.75 -41.38
N VAL A 834 -2.13 -10.84 -40.77
CA VAL A 834 -2.54 -9.58 -41.40
C VAL A 834 -1.34 -8.64 -41.36
N SER A 835 -0.88 -8.18 -42.52
CA SER A 835 0.22 -7.22 -42.65
C SER A 835 -0.19 -5.80 -42.23
N CYS A 836 -0.50 -5.63 -40.94
CA CYS A 836 -0.61 -4.32 -40.33
C CYS A 836 0.74 -3.61 -40.47
N ASN A 837 0.79 -2.57 -41.31
CA ASN A 837 1.94 -1.69 -41.38
C ASN A 837 2.29 -1.20 -39.96
N PRO A 838 3.57 -1.13 -39.58
CA PRO A 838 3.95 -0.57 -38.29
C PRO A 838 3.39 0.85 -38.19
N ILE A 839 2.95 1.23 -36.99
CA ILE A 839 2.46 2.59 -36.70
C ILE A 839 3.64 3.38 -36.13
N PRO A 840 4.53 4.01 -36.94
CA PRO A 840 5.70 4.73 -36.44
C PRO A 840 5.32 5.92 -35.54
N PHE A 841 4.05 6.33 -35.59
CA PHE A 841 3.50 7.44 -34.84
C PHE A 841 2.81 7.05 -33.52
N PHE A 842 2.77 5.77 -33.12
CA PHE A 842 2.06 5.34 -31.89
C PHE A 842 2.52 6.13 -30.66
N ILE A 843 3.84 6.25 -30.45
CA ILE A 843 4.44 7.01 -29.35
C ILE A 843 4.14 8.52 -29.43
N SER A 844 3.85 9.04 -30.62
CA SER A 844 3.45 10.44 -30.85
C SER A 844 1.93 10.68 -30.86
N LEU A 845 1.10 9.64 -30.67
CA LEU A 845 -0.32 9.84 -30.39
C LEU A 845 -0.49 10.41 -28.97
N PRO A 846 -1.54 11.23 -28.71
CA PRO A 846 -1.97 11.56 -27.35
C PRO A 846 -2.12 10.29 -26.49
N VAL A 847 -1.76 10.39 -25.21
CA VAL A 847 -1.71 9.23 -24.29
C VAL A 847 -3.07 8.53 -24.19
N GLU A 848 -4.16 9.26 -24.34
CA GLU A 848 -5.54 8.75 -24.32
C GLU A 848 -5.84 7.85 -25.54
N LEU A 849 -5.21 8.10 -26.69
CA LEU A 849 -5.31 7.21 -27.84
C LEU A 849 -4.39 5.99 -27.68
N GLN A 850 -3.20 6.15 -27.09
CA GLN A 850 -2.33 5.01 -26.76
C GLN A 850 -3.03 4.05 -25.79
N LEU A 851 -3.60 4.58 -24.71
CA LEU A 851 -4.39 3.83 -23.72
C LEU A 851 -5.65 3.19 -24.34
N ARG A 852 -6.36 3.89 -25.23
CA ARG A 852 -7.52 3.30 -25.92
C ARG A 852 -7.11 2.17 -26.87
N ILE A 853 -5.96 2.25 -27.54
CA ILE A 853 -5.48 1.21 -28.47
C ILE A 853 -5.09 -0.07 -27.73
N ILE A 854 -4.42 0.01 -26.57
CA ILE A 854 -3.97 -1.20 -25.85
C ILE A 854 -5.12 -2.09 -25.36
N HIS A 855 -6.32 -1.54 -25.13
CA HIS A 855 -7.52 -2.34 -24.82
C HIS A 855 -7.99 -3.23 -25.98
N PHE A 856 -7.47 -3.03 -27.21
CA PHE A 856 -7.76 -3.87 -28.39
C PHE A 856 -6.53 -4.70 -28.84
N CYS A 857 -5.43 -4.69 -28.08
CA CYS A 857 -4.27 -5.51 -28.37
C CYS A 857 -4.47 -6.97 -27.92
N ASP A 858 -3.92 -7.91 -28.69
CA ASP A 858 -3.88 -9.33 -28.32
C ASP A 858 -2.87 -9.59 -27.19
N ARG A 859 -2.93 -10.79 -26.60
CA ARG A 859 -2.08 -11.18 -25.46
C ARG A 859 -0.59 -11.08 -25.81
N ALA A 860 -0.23 -11.40 -27.06
CA ALA A 860 1.12 -11.28 -27.58
C ALA A 860 1.61 -9.81 -27.65
N THR A 861 0.79 -8.89 -28.19
CA THR A 861 1.13 -7.47 -28.28
C THR A 861 1.19 -6.82 -26.90
N LEU A 862 0.23 -7.12 -26.01
CA LEU A 862 0.25 -6.66 -24.62
C LEU A 862 1.56 -7.07 -23.91
N PHE A 863 1.99 -8.32 -24.08
CA PHE A 863 3.27 -8.81 -23.55
C PHE A 863 4.47 -8.05 -24.10
N GLN A 864 4.49 -7.70 -25.39
CA GLN A 864 5.57 -6.87 -25.95
C GLN A 864 5.54 -5.45 -25.36
N LEU A 865 4.37 -4.81 -25.32
CA LEU A 865 4.22 -3.43 -24.87
C LEU A 865 4.62 -3.24 -23.40
N MET A 866 4.31 -4.17 -22.50
CA MET A 866 4.75 -4.11 -21.10
C MET A 866 6.28 -4.16 -20.95
N HIS A 867 7.00 -4.82 -21.87
CA HIS A 867 8.46 -4.83 -21.84
C HIS A 867 9.04 -3.56 -22.50
N VAL A 868 8.62 -3.21 -23.72
CA VAL A 868 9.29 -2.19 -24.54
C VAL A 868 8.91 -0.74 -24.24
N SER A 869 7.74 -0.47 -23.63
CA SER A 869 7.25 0.91 -23.41
C SER A 869 6.97 1.20 -21.93
N SER A 870 7.80 2.04 -21.30
CA SER A 870 7.63 2.43 -19.89
C SER A 870 6.34 3.21 -19.63
N GLY A 871 5.88 4.04 -20.58
CA GLY A 871 4.72 4.92 -20.40
C GLY A 871 3.36 4.21 -20.37
N ILE A 872 3.27 2.97 -20.86
CA ILE A 872 2.06 2.14 -20.85
C ILE A 872 2.27 0.78 -20.18
N ARG A 873 3.42 0.57 -19.52
CA ARG A 873 3.82 -0.71 -18.93
C ARG A 873 2.80 -1.27 -17.93
N ALA A 874 2.29 -0.41 -17.04
CA ALA A 874 1.35 -0.81 -15.99
C ALA A 874 0.05 -1.36 -16.61
N GLU A 875 -0.58 -0.56 -17.48
CA GLU A 875 -1.86 -0.92 -18.12
C GLU A 875 -1.72 -2.13 -19.06
N ALA A 876 -0.63 -2.21 -19.84
CA ALA A 876 -0.35 -3.37 -20.70
C ALA A 876 -0.11 -4.65 -19.87
N ALA A 877 0.56 -4.54 -18.71
CA ALA A 877 0.74 -5.67 -17.80
C ALA A 877 -0.59 -6.08 -17.17
N LYS A 878 -1.38 -5.13 -16.62
CA LYS A 878 -2.72 -5.40 -16.07
C LYS A 878 -3.57 -6.20 -17.07
N LEU A 879 -3.73 -5.67 -18.29
CA LEU A 879 -4.53 -6.29 -19.34
C LEU A 879 -3.98 -7.65 -19.81
N PHE A 880 -2.67 -7.90 -19.69
CA PHE A 880 -2.07 -9.19 -20.00
C PHE A 880 -2.34 -10.24 -18.90
N TRP A 881 -2.22 -9.87 -17.63
CA TRP A 881 -2.35 -10.79 -16.50
C TRP A 881 -3.81 -11.03 -16.08
N SER A 882 -4.70 -10.04 -16.27
CA SER A 882 -6.13 -10.15 -15.95
C SER A 882 -6.98 -10.71 -17.11
N GLN A 883 -6.40 -11.50 -18.01
CA GLN A 883 -7.15 -12.16 -19.09
C GLN A 883 -8.05 -13.26 -18.50
N PRO A 884 -9.36 -13.27 -18.80
CA PRO A 884 -10.31 -14.17 -18.13
C PRO A 884 -9.94 -15.64 -18.35
N ASP A 885 -9.53 -16.02 -19.55
CA ASP A 885 -9.29 -17.43 -19.90
C ASP A 885 -7.89 -17.94 -19.51
N ALA A 886 -7.08 -17.10 -18.87
CA ALA A 886 -5.76 -17.46 -18.36
C ALA A 886 -5.84 -17.98 -16.92
N TRP A 887 -5.79 -19.31 -16.75
CA TRP A 887 -5.68 -19.97 -15.45
C TRP A 887 -4.22 -20.18 -15.07
N TYR A 888 -3.84 -19.82 -13.84
CA TYR A 888 -2.46 -19.99 -13.35
C TYR A 888 -2.39 -21.04 -12.25
N ARG A 889 -1.50 -22.03 -12.40
CA ARG A 889 -1.31 -23.17 -11.47
C ARG A 889 -0.21 -22.89 -10.46
N PHE A 890 -0.45 -23.18 -9.18
CA PHE A 890 0.56 -23.21 -8.12
C PHE A 890 0.29 -24.29 -7.07
N GLU A 891 1.34 -24.71 -6.37
CA GLU A 891 1.28 -25.70 -5.29
C GLU A 891 0.67 -25.10 -4.01
N ALA A 892 -0.24 -25.82 -3.36
CA ALA A 892 -0.90 -25.43 -2.12
C ALA A 892 0.09 -25.23 -0.96
N SER A 893 1.15 -26.03 -0.93
CA SER A 893 2.23 -25.97 0.06
C SER A 893 2.91 -24.59 0.12
N TRP A 894 2.83 -23.78 -0.94
CA TRP A 894 3.31 -22.40 -0.93
C TRP A 894 2.35 -21.47 -0.17
N LEU A 895 1.02 -21.60 -0.35
CA LEU A 895 0.04 -20.81 0.39
C LEU A 895 -0.02 -21.22 1.88
N LEU A 896 0.01 -22.51 2.18
CA LEU A 896 0.02 -23.07 3.55
C LEU A 896 1.29 -22.72 4.36
N LEU A 897 2.27 -22.05 3.72
CA LEU A 897 3.45 -21.48 4.35
C LEU A 897 3.43 -19.94 4.28
N GLY A 898 2.25 -19.31 4.33
CA GLY A 898 2.06 -17.85 4.27
C GLY A 898 2.35 -17.21 2.91
N GLY A 899 2.49 -18.00 1.85
CA GLY A 899 2.62 -17.50 0.47
C GLY A 899 3.90 -16.70 0.17
N PHE A 900 4.95 -16.75 0.99
CA PHE A 900 6.11 -15.85 0.84
C PHE A 900 6.79 -15.96 -0.55
N PRO A 901 7.27 -14.87 -1.17
CA PRO A 901 7.87 -14.93 -2.51
C PRO A 901 9.26 -15.61 -2.52
N GLY A 902 9.96 -15.53 -1.39
CA GLY A 902 11.34 -16.02 -1.28
C GLY A 902 11.46 -17.53 -1.42
N THR A 903 10.49 -18.28 -0.91
CA THR A 903 10.52 -19.75 -0.74
C THR A 903 10.42 -20.56 -2.03
N ASN A 904 9.98 -19.95 -3.13
CA ASN A 904 9.67 -20.62 -4.39
C ASN A 904 10.42 -19.95 -5.56
N HIS A 905 10.70 -20.71 -6.63
CA HIS A 905 11.44 -20.27 -7.82
C HIS A 905 10.61 -19.45 -8.83
N TYR A 906 9.34 -19.20 -8.53
CA TYR A 906 8.41 -18.49 -9.40
C TYR A 906 8.40 -16.96 -9.18
N ASN A 907 8.06 -16.22 -10.23
CA ASN A 907 7.79 -14.78 -10.17
C ASN A 907 6.33 -14.54 -9.74
N PHE A 908 6.12 -13.75 -8.69
CA PHE A 908 4.79 -13.46 -8.15
C PHE A 908 4.37 -11.99 -8.28
N ASN A 909 5.15 -11.15 -8.99
CA ASN A 909 4.87 -9.72 -9.12
C ASN A 909 3.59 -9.40 -9.91
N PHE A 910 3.00 -10.40 -10.57
CA PHE A 910 1.77 -10.26 -11.35
C PHE A 910 0.51 -10.78 -10.65
N LEU A 911 0.64 -11.47 -9.50
CA LEU A 911 -0.51 -12.06 -8.80
C LEU A 911 -1.64 -11.06 -8.46
N PRO A 912 -1.37 -9.76 -8.15
CA PRO A 912 -2.43 -8.77 -7.92
C PRO A 912 -3.41 -8.54 -9.09
N TYR A 913 -3.13 -9.07 -10.29
CA TYR A 913 -3.99 -8.96 -11.47
C TYR A 913 -4.71 -10.27 -11.84
N VAL A 914 -4.36 -11.40 -11.22
CA VAL A 914 -4.82 -12.73 -11.65
C VAL A 914 -6.24 -12.99 -11.16
N GLN A 915 -7.15 -13.31 -12.09
CA GLN A 915 -8.56 -13.52 -11.78
C GLN A 915 -8.96 -14.99 -11.57
N ARG A 916 -8.27 -15.93 -12.24
CA ARG A 916 -8.57 -17.37 -12.18
C ARG A 916 -7.33 -18.18 -11.81
N VAL A 917 -7.44 -19.01 -10.78
CA VAL A 917 -6.30 -19.77 -10.21
C VAL A 917 -6.63 -21.24 -9.98
N GLU A 918 -5.62 -22.09 -10.13
CA GLU A 918 -5.66 -23.50 -9.78
C GLU A 918 -4.62 -23.77 -8.67
N VAL A 919 -5.09 -24.30 -7.55
CA VAL A 919 -4.27 -24.61 -6.37
C VAL A 919 -4.14 -26.12 -6.24
N VAL A 920 -2.94 -26.65 -6.41
CA VAL A 920 -2.69 -28.10 -6.43
C VAL A 920 -2.29 -28.59 -5.03
N PHE A 921 -3.05 -29.53 -4.50
CA PHE A 921 -2.78 -30.23 -3.24
C PHE A 921 -2.30 -31.66 -3.55
N GLU A 922 -1.25 -32.11 -2.85
CA GLU A 922 -0.80 -33.51 -2.89
C GLU A 922 -1.84 -34.44 -2.26
N ASP A 923 -2.41 -34.03 -1.13
CA ASP A 923 -3.57 -34.62 -0.46
C ASP A 923 -4.16 -33.58 0.51
N VAL A 924 -5.43 -33.19 0.31
CA VAL A 924 -6.12 -32.20 1.15
C VAL A 924 -6.34 -32.71 2.59
N ALA A 925 -6.39 -34.03 2.82
CA ALA A 925 -6.53 -34.59 4.16
C ALA A 925 -5.33 -34.31 5.08
N ASN A 926 -4.17 -33.92 4.51
CA ASN A 926 -2.93 -33.65 5.25
C ASN A 926 -2.71 -32.18 5.63
N LEU A 927 -3.73 -31.31 5.56
CA LEU A 927 -3.64 -29.89 5.93
C LEU A 927 -2.94 -29.62 7.28
N SER A 928 -3.18 -30.43 8.30
CA SER A 928 -2.58 -30.30 9.64
C SER A 928 -1.16 -30.89 9.78
N CYS A 929 -0.65 -31.58 8.75
CA CYS A 929 0.66 -32.21 8.72
C CYS A 929 1.72 -31.31 8.08
N SER A 930 2.09 -30.22 8.76
CA SER A 930 3.30 -29.46 8.39
C SER A 930 4.54 -30.38 8.51
N TRP A 931 5.20 -30.64 7.39
CA TRP A 931 6.39 -31.51 7.32
C TRP A 931 7.68 -30.78 7.74
N ILE A 932 7.72 -29.45 7.64
CA ILE A 932 8.92 -28.65 7.95
C ILE A 932 9.39 -28.80 9.41
N PRO A 933 8.53 -28.70 10.45
CA PRO A 933 8.96 -28.93 11.84
C PRO A 933 9.56 -30.33 12.06
N ARG A 934 9.10 -31.34 11.31
CA ARG A 934 9.62 -32.72 11.41
C ARG A 934 11.04 -32.87 10.87
N LEU A 935 11.47 -32.01 9.96
CA LEU A 935 12.84 -32.02 9.40
C LEU A 935 13.90 -31.47 10.37
N PHE A 936 13.51 -30.63 11.33
CA PHE A 936 14.44 -30.03 12.30
C PHE A 936 14.52 -30.75 13.65
N GLY A 937 13.68 -31.77 13.89
CA GLY A 937 13.69 -32.56 15.12
C GLY A 937 13.20 -31.79 16.37
N GLU A 938 12.65 -30.58 16.21
CA GLU A 938 12.09 -29.82 17.33
C GLU A 938 10.78 -30.46 17.85
N PRO A 939 10.48 -30.32 19.15
CA PRO A 939 9.18 -30.74 19.69
C PRO A 939 8.08 -29.91 19.02
N ALA A 940 7.13 -30.60 18.38
CA ALA A 940 6.11 -29.94 17.57
C ALA A 940 5.35 -28.86 18.36
N VAL A 941 5.33 -27.64 17.81
CA VAL A 941 4.24 -26.69 18.06
C VAL A 941 2.93 -27.47 17.83
N PRO A 942 1.93 -27.39 18.73
CA PRO A 942 0.66 -28.08 18.51
C PRO A 942 0.11 -27.66 17.13
N PRO A 943 -0.23 -28.63 16.25
CA PRO A 943 -0.72 -28.29 14.92
C PRO A 943 -1.97 -27.42 15.05
N LEU A 944 -2.07 -26.40 14.19
CA LEU A 944 -3.30 -25.64 14.01
C LEU A 944 -4.46 -26.62 13.76
N SER A 945 -5.66 -26.26 14.20
CA SER A 945 -6.85 -26.99 13.77
C SER A 945 -6.97 -26.95 12.24
N THR A 946 -7.66 -27.95 11.68
CA THR A 946 -7.99 -27.97 10.24
C THR A 946 -8.67 -26.66 9.84
N GLU A 947 -9.58 -26.18 10.67
CA GLU A 947 -10.35 -24.96 10.51
C GLU A 947 -9.48 -23.70 10.52
N GLU A 948 -8.53 -23.56 11.47
CA GLU A 948 -7.55 -22.45 11.47
C GLU A 948 -6.63 -22.49 10.24
N SER A 949 -6.18 -23.68 9.84
CA SER A 949 -5.32 -23.88 8.66
C SER A 949 -6.03 -23.47 7.36
N ILE A 950 -7.34 -23.72 7.28
CA ILE A 950 -8.20 -23.31 6.15
C ILE A 950 -8.45 -21.80 6.15
N LEU A 951 -8.61 -21.17 7.32
CA LEU A 951 -8.72 -19.72 7.43
C LEU A 951 -7.43 -19.01 6.99
N ASP A 952 -6.26 -19.48 7.44
CA ASP A 952 -4.96 -18.92 7.05
C ASP A 952 -4.69 -19.10 5.54
N PHE A 953 -5.04 -20.27 4.99
CA PHE A 953 -5.00 -20.52 3.54
C PHE A 953 -5.84 -19.51 2.75
N TRP A 954 -7.12 -19.29 3.13
CA TRP A 954 -8.00 -18.37 2.41
C TRP A 954 -7.60 -16.90 2.59
N GLN A 955 -7.17 -16.50 3.79
CA GLN A 955 -6.63 -15.16 4.04
C GLN A 955 -5.36 -14.90 3.24
N THR A 956 -4.43 -15.86 3.20
CA THR A 956 -3.22 -15.78 2.39
C THR A 956 -3.55 -15.74 0.90
N LEU A 957 -4.51 -16.53 0.42
CA LEU A 957 -4.95 -16.49 -0.99
C LEU A 957 -5.51 -15.11 -1.35
N GLN A 958 -6.44 -14.56 -0.57
CA GLN A 958 -7.00 -13.22 -0.82
C GLN A 958 -5.96 -12.11 -0.72
N TYR A 959 -5.03 -12.18 0.24
CA TYR A 959 -3.95 -11.20 0.40
C TYR A 959 -2.96 -11.23 -0.78
N ARG A 960 -2.67 -12.40 -1.34
CA ARG A 960 -1.70 -12.57 -2.43
C ARG A 960 -2.29 -12.45 -3.83
N LEU A 961 -3.59 -12.71 -3.97
CA LEU A 961 -4.35 -12.64 -5.22
C LEU A 961 -5.63 -11.79 -5.03
N PRO A 962 -5.52 -10.49 -4.71
CA PRO A 962 -6.69 -9.63 -4.42
C PRO A 962 -7.65 -9.42 -5.59
N ALA A 963 -7.25 -9.78 -6.82
CA ALA A 963 -8.12 -9.78 -8.01
C ALA A 963 -8.73 -11.17 -8.33
N ALA A 964 -8.45 -12.20 -7.53
CA ALA A 964 -9.03 -13.52 -7.72
C ALA A 964 -10.55 -13.48 -7.61
N THR A 965 -11.21 -14.22 -8.49
CA THR A 965 -12.67 -14.39 -8.53
C THR A 965 -13.08 -15.85 -8.67
N HIS A 966 -12.22 -16.69 -9.27
CA HIS A 966 -12.44 -18.12 -9.44
C HIS A 966 -11.24 -18.92 -8.92
N VAL A 967 -11.48 -19.88 -8.03
CA VAL A 967 -10.46 -20.74 -7.42
C VAL A 967 -10.82 -22.20 -7.65
N VAL A 968 -9.89 -22.97 -8.22
CA VAL A 968 -10.01 -24.44 -8.29
C VAL A 968 -9.06 -25.06 -7.29
N VAL A 969 -9.61 -25.78 -6.31
CA VAL A 969 -8.86 -26.62 -5.37
C VAL A 969 -8.68 -27.97 -6.04
N ASN A 970 -7.52 -28.19 -6.67
CA ASN A 970 -7.18 -29.45 -7.32
C ASN A 970 -6.49 -30.38 -6.32
N ASP A 971 -7.20 -31.42 -5.88
CA ASP A 971 -6.66 -32.51 -5.07
C ASP A 971 -6.18 -33.64 -5.99
N VAL A 972 -4.93 -34.11 -5.80
CA VAL A 972 -4.39 -35.28 -6.54
C VAL A 972 -4.45 -36.57 -5.73
N ALA A 973 -4.99 -36.54 -4.50
CA ALA A 973 -5.39 -37.74 -3.78
C ALA A 973 -6.53 -38.47 -4.52
N VAL A 974 -6.50 -39.81 -4.46
CA VAL A 974 -7.47 -40.67 -5.17
C VAL A 974 -8.50 -41.19 -4.16
N TYR A 975 -9.70 -40.63 -4.26
CA TYR A 975 -10.90 -41.06 -3.52
C TYR A 975 -11.47 -42.34 -4.16
N ARG A 976 -12.13 -43.20 -3.39
CA ARG A 976 -12.91 -44.32 -3.97
C ARG A 976 -14.22 -43.83 -4.56
N GLU A 977 -14.78 -44.56 -5.52
CA GLU A 977 -16.01 -44.24 -6.24
C GLU A 977 -17.11 -43.67 -5.34
N GLN A 978 -17.51 -44.42 -4.30
CA GLN A 978 -18.57 -44.06 -3.35
C GLN A 978 -18.08 -43.29 -2.09
N GLN A 979 -16.82 -42.87 -2.05
CA GLN A 979 -16.28 -42.11 -0.91
C GLN A 979 -16.82 -40.67 -0.93
N PRO A 980 -17.30 -40.11 0.19
CA PRO A 980 -17.59 -38.68 0.27
C PRO A 980 -16.29 -37.86 0.09
N LEU A 981 -16.43 -36.54 -0.06
CA LEU A 981 -15.29 -35.64 0.01
C LEU A 981 -14.63 -35.75 1.40
N SER A 982 -13.34 -35.43 1.52
CA SER A 982 -12.69 -35.35 2.83
C SER A 982 -13.30 -34.21 3.63
N ARG A 983 -13.39 -34.35 4.96
CA ARG A 983 -13.92 -33.31 5.86
C ARG A 983 -13.15 -32.00 5.66
N GLU A 984 -11.86 -32.12 5.44
CA GLU A 984 -10.89 -31.08 5.14
C GLU A 984 -11.27 -30.32 3.86
N LEU A 985 -11.58 -31.04 2.77
CA LEU A 985 -12.02 -30.44 1.51
C LEU A 985 -13.43 -29.84 1.58
N GLU A 986 -14.37 -30.49 2.28
CA GLU A 986 -15.70 -29.92 2.51
C GLU A 986 -15.63 -28.61 3.30
N LEU A 987 -14.82 -28.57 4.37
CA LEU A 987 -14.55 -27.35 5.12
C LEU A 987 -13.86 -26.29 4.26
N MET A 988 -12.89 -26.65 3.41
CA MET A 988 -12.25 -25.69 2.50
C MET A 988 -13.27 -25.00 1.59
N LEU A 989 -14.21 -25.76 1.01
CA LEU A 989 -15.26 -25.21 0.15
C LEU A 989 -16.30 -24.40 0.94
N GLN A 990 -16.71 -24.87 2.13
CA GLN A 990 -17.71 -24.19 2.98
C GLN A 990 -17.18 -22.89 3.61
N MET A 991 -15.89 -22.85 3.95
CA MET A 991 -15.22 -21.69 4.55
C MET A 991 -14.64 -20.73 3.50
N CYS A 992 -14.96 -20.93 2.21
CA CYS A 992 -14.52 -20.06 1.15
C CYS A 992 -15.13 -18.64 1.28
N PRO A 993 -14.33 -17.57 1.17
CA PRO A 993 -14.83 -16.20 1.19
C PRO A 993 -15.88 -15.94 0.11
N ALA A 994 -17.00 -15.32 0.47
CA ALA A 994 -18.15 -15.04 -0.42
C ALA A 994 -17.85 -14.13 -1.64
N THR A 995 -16.61 -13.65 -1.78
CA THR A 995 -16.11 -12.93 -2.97
C THR A 995 -15.53 -13.85 -4.05
N LEU A 996 -15.43 -15.16 -3.79
CA LEU A 996 -14.77 -16.14 -4.65
C LEU A 996 -15.77 -17.25 -5.06
N ASP A 997 -15.83 -17.54 -6.36
CA ASP A 997 -16.35 -18.82 -6.86
C ASP A 997 -15.29 -19.91 -6.62
N VAL A 998 -15.66 -20.97 -5.91
CA VAL A 998 -14.77 -22.10 -5.65
C VAL A 998 -15.35 -23.39 -6.19
N SER A 999 -14.48 -24.22 -6.76
CA SER A 999 -14.79 -25.62 -7.03
C SER A 999 -13.65 -26.52 -6.59
N ALA A 1000 -13.99 -27.71 -6.11
CA ALA A 1000 -13.02 -28.77 -5.91
C ALA A 1000 -12.87 -29.57 -7.21
N SER A 1001 -11.67 -30.06 -7.45
CA SER A 1001 -11.37 -30.99 -8.52
C SER A 1001 -10.60 -32.17 -7.95
N ILE A 1002 -11.22 -33.35 -7.88
CA ILE A 1002 -10.68 -34.52 -7.16
C ILE A 1002 -10.51 -35.71 -8.10
N LEU A 1003 -9.58 -36.62 -7.79
CA LEU A 1003 -9.49 -37.90 -8.49
C LEU A 1003 -10.40 -38.95 -7.83
N ARG A 1004 -11.21 -39.67 -8.61
CA ARG A 1004 -12.00 -40.82 -8.14
C ARG A 1004 -11.57 -42.09 -8.86
N TRP A 1005 -11.29 -43.15 -8.12
CA TRP A 1005 -11.12 -44.50 -8.65
C TRP A 1005 -12.48 -45.19 -8.77
N LEU A 1006 -12.87 -45.55 -10.00
CA LEU A 1006 -14.08 -46.31 -10.28
C LEU A 1006 -13.80 -47.82 -10.15
N GLU A 1007 -14.50 -48.47 -9.22
CA GLU A 1007 -14.39 -49.90 -8.95
C GLU A 1007 -14.86 -50.75 -10.14
N ALA A 1008 -15.84 -50.26 -10.90
CA ALA A 1008 -16.38 -50.93 -12.08
C ALA A 1008 -15.40 -51.04 -13.26
N HIS A 1009 -14.36 -50.20 -13.32
CA HIS A 1009 -13.45 -50.09 -14.47
C HIS A 1009 -11.95 -50.09 -14.11
N ASP A 1010 -11.59 -50.22 -12.83
CA ASP A 1010 -10.22 -50.11 -12.31
C ASP A 1010 -9.44 -48.91 -12.88
N MET A 1011 -10.07 -47.73 -12.77
CA MET A 1011 -9.67 -46.54 -13.53
C MET A 1011 -9.91 -45.26 -12.74
N VAL A 1012 -9.09 -44.23 -12.98
CA VAL A 1012 -9.15 -42.96 -12.25
C VAL A 1012 -9.70 -41.83 -13.14
N GLU A 1013 -10.85 -41.31 -12.75
CA GLU A 1013 -11.51 -40.12 -13.29
C GLU A 1013 -11.07 -38.86 -12.50
N ARG A 1014 -11.33 -37.65 -13.02
CA ARG A 1014 -11.35 -36.42 -12.21
C ARG A 1014 -12.75 -35.83 -12.25
N HIS A 1015 -13.34 -35.59 -11.09
CA HIS A 1015 -14.66 -34.97 -10.96
C HIS A 1015 -14.50 -33.53 -10.46
N MET A 1016 -15.40 -32.64 -10.88
CA MET A 1016 -15.43 -31.24 -10.44
C MET A 1016 -16.70 -31.00 -9.63
N HIS A 1017 -16.57 -30.55 -8.39
CA HIS A 1017 -17.68 -30.33 -7.47
C HIS A 1017 -17.80 -28.85 -7.09
N ARG A 1018 -19.03 -28.32 -7.05
CA ARG A 1018 -19.35 -26.97 -6.55
C ARG A 1018 -20.47 -27.07 -5.48
N LEU A 1019 -20.47 -26.14 -4.54
CA LEU A 1019 -21.54 -25.97 -3.54
C LEU A 1019 -22.82 -25.41 -4.19
N GLN A 1020 -23.99 -26.00 -3.88
CA GLN A 1020 -25.30 -25.41 -4.19
C GLN A 1020 -25.82 -24.52 -3.04
N GLY A 1021 -26.62 -23.49 -3.36
CA GLY A 1021 -26.91 -22.37 -2.46
C GLY A 1021 -28.13 -22.49 -1.54
N GLU A 1022 -27.97 -21.94 -0.33
CA GLU A 1022 -28.94 -21.75 0.76
C GLU A 1022 -29.60 -22.99 1.40
N VAL A 1023 -30.11 -22.79 2.63
CA VAL A 1023 -30.09 -23.82 3.68
C VAL A 1023 -31.47 -24.35 4.07
N THR A 1024 -31.72 -25.62 3.79
CA THR A 1024 -32.61 -26.47 4.60
C THR A 1024 -32.02 -27.85 4.88
N SER A 1025 -31.23 -27.95 5.94
CA SER A 1025 -30.84 -29.18 6.68
C SER A 1025 -29.91 -30.23 6.07
N VAL A 1026 -29.63 -30.25 4.77
CA VAL A 1026 -28.59 -31.13 4.18
C VAL A 1026 -27.82 -30.38 3.09
N THR A 1027 -26.49 -30.42 3.14
CA THR A 1027 -25.60 -29.87 2.10
C THR A 1027 -25.56 -30.78 0.88
N TRP A 1028 -25.84 -30.25 -0.31
CA TRP A 1028 -25.77 -30.98 -1.58
C TRP A 1028 -24.63 -30.43 -2.45
N TRP A 1029 -23.73 -31.30 -2.88
CA TRP A 1029 -22.65 -30.98 -3.81
C TRP A 1029 -23.10 -31.29 -5.24
N GLU A 1030 -23.01 -30.33 -6.15
CA GLU A 1030 -23.30 -30.56 -7.57
C GLU A 1030 -22.01 -30.96 -8.31
N GLU A 1031 -22.08 -32.03 -9.10
CA GLU A 1031 -20.99 -32.40 -10.02
C GLU A 1031 -21.14 -31.61 -11.33
N VAL A 1032 -20.18 -30.73 -11.59
CA VAL A 1032 -20.20 -29.80 -12.72
C VAL A 1032 -19.63 -30.50 -13.96
N CYS A 1033 -20.38 -30.44 -15.07
CA CYS A 1033 -20.06 -31.20 -16.28
C CYS A 1033 -18.66 -30.88 -16.82
N LEU A 1034 -17.81 -31.90 -16.89
CA LEU A 1034 -16.38 -31.89 -17.25
C LEU A 1034 -16.08 -31.54 -18.73
N ALA A 1035 -16.91 -30.75 -19.40
CA ALA A 1035 -16.81 -30.46 -20.83
C ALA A 1035 -15.62 -29.57 -21.20
N GLN A 1036 -15.14 -28.74 -20.26
CA GLN A 1036 -14.04 -27.81 -20.45
C GLN A 1036 -13.17 -27.76 -19.19
N THR A 1037 -12.27 -28.73 -19.01
CA THR A 1037 -11.11 -28.52 -18.15
C THR A 1037 -10.25 -27.41 -18.76
N HIS A 1038 -9.86 -26.44 -17.95
CA HIS A 1038 -9.05 -25.32 -18.40
C HIS A 1038 -7.59 -25.75 -18.66
N GLN A 1039 -6.86 -25.00 -19.49
CA GLN A 1039 -5.42 -25.23 -19.68
C GLN A 1039 -4.62 -24.36 -18.72
N SER A 1040 -4.08 -24.98 -17.68
CA SER A 1040 -3.34 -24.27 -16.64
C SER A 1040 -1.96 -23.84 -17.10
N ILE A 1041 -1.64 -22.57 -16.87
CA ILE A 1041 -0.35 -21.95 -17.21
C ILE A 1041 0.59 -22.11 -16.01
N LEU A 1042 1.75 -22.73 -16.25
CA LEU A 1042 2.85 -22.79 -15.28
C LEU A 1042 3.46 -21.40 -15.12
N ILE A 1043 3.59 -20.95 -13.88
CA ILE A 1043 4.03 -19.59 -13.53
C ILE A 1043 5.45 -19.32 -14.08
N PRO A 1044 5.75 -18.13 -14.62
CA PRO A 1044 7.10 -17.77 -15.05
C PRO A 1044 8.11 -17.82 -13.90
N PRO A 1045 9.38 -18.15 -14.16
CA PRO A 1045 10.43 -18.13 -13.14
C PRO A 1045 10.72 -16.69 -12.70
N LYS A 1046 11.17 -16.52 -11.45
CA LYS A 1046 11.80 -15.26 -11.00
C LYS A 1046 13.25 -15.18 -11.49
N GLU A 1047 13.87 -14.01 -11.28
CA GLU A 1047 15.29 -13.88 -11.61
C GLU A 1047 16.14 -14.69 -10.62
N PHE A 1048 17.17 -15.37 -11.16
CA PHE A 1048 18.02 -16.28 -10.42
C PHE A 1048 19.42 -15.65 -10.21
N ARG A 1049 19.63 -14.99 -9.08
CA ARG A 1049 20.89 -14.32 -8.70
C ARG A 1049 21.54 -14.97 -7.47
N GLY A 1050 22.87 -14.91 -7.38
CA GLY A 1050 23.62 -15.42 -6.23
C GLY A 1050 23.49 -16.94 -5.99
N PRO A 1051 24.02 -17.46 -4.87
CA PRO A 1051 23.95 -18.89 -4.54
C PRO A 1051 22.52 -19.41 -4.32
N VAL A 1052 21.63 -18.63 -3.72
CA VAL A 1052 20.22 -19.02 -3.52
C VAL A 1052 19.50 -19.10 -4.87
N GLY A 1053 19.73 -18.12 -5.75
CA GLY A 1053 19.20 -18.16 -7.10
C GLY A 1053 19.78 -19.29 -7.94
N ALA A 1054 21.03 -19.70 -7.74
CA ALA A 1054 21.61 -20.88 -8.39
C ALA A 1054 20.89 -22.17 -7.96
N TYR A 1055 20.68 -22.35 -6.66
CA TYR A 1055 19.91 -23.49 -6.11
C TYR A 1055 18.45 -23.49 -6.59
N GLN A 1056 17.74 -22.37 -6.51
CA GLN A 1056 16.35 -22.28 -6.98
C GLN A 1056 16.21 -22.41 -8.51
N ARG A 1057 17.23 -22.02 -9.30
CA ARG A 1057 17.29 -22.30 -10.75
C ARG A 1057 17.44 -23.80 -11.01
N ALA A 1058 18.22 -24.49 -10.19
CA ALA A 1058 18.46 -25.92 -10.31
C ALA A 1058 17.21 -26.74 -9.89
N LEU A 1059 16.46 -26.30 -8.90
CA LEU A 1059 15.10 -26.82 -8.63
C LEU A 1059 14.17 -26.59 -9.83
N TYR A 1060 14.06 -25.34 -10.32
CA TYR A 1060 13.15 -24.98 -11.42
C TYR A 1060 13.41 -25.78 -12.71
N THR A 1061 14.68 -25.91 -13.10
CA THR A 1061 15.06 -26.68 -14.30
C THR A 1061 14.88 -28.19 -14.11
N THR A 1062 14.89 -28.69 -12.87
CA THR A 1062 14.50 -30.08 -12.56
C THR A 1062 13.00 -30.27 -12.77
N CYS A 1063 12.15 -29.40 -12.22
CA CYS A 1063 10.70 -29.46 -12.44
C CYS A 1063 10.34 -29.37 -13.95
N LEU A 1064 10.98 -28.47 -14.69
CA LEU A 1064 10.80 -28.37 -16.15
C LEU A 1064 11.28 -29.61 -16.92
N HIS A 1065 12.35 -30.27 -16.47
CA HIS A 1065 12.77 -31.55 -17.05
C HIS A 1065 11.71 -32.63 -16.77
N ASP A 1066 11.28 -32.75 -15.51
CA ASP A 1066 10.42 -33.84 -15.07
C ASP A 1066 9.02 -33.73 -15.71
N TYR A 1067 8.44 -32.54 -15.86
CA TYR A 1067 7.19 -32.35 -16.62
C TYR A 1067 7.29 -32.79 -18.10
N ARG A 1068 8.46 -32.66 -18.74
CA ARG A 1068 8.69 -33.13 -20.13
C ARG A 1068 8.99 -34.63 -20.19
N PHE A 1069 9.68 -35.14 -19.17
CA PHE A 1069 9.93 -36.57 -19.02
C PHE A 1069 8.62 -37.35 -18.85
N TYR A 1070 7.72 -36.91 -17.97
CA TYR A 1070 6.39 -37.52 -17.81
C TYR A 1070 5.55 -37.45 -19.10
N ALA A 1071 5.60 -36.32 -19.82
CA ALA A 1071 4.91 -36.16 -21.10
C ALA A 1071 5.34 -37.19 -22.17
N THR A 1072 6.55 -37.76 -22.06
CA THR A 1072 7.04 -38.79 -22.99
C THR A 1072 6.17 -40.06 -22.97
N ARG A 1073 5.60 -40.42 -21.81
CA ARG A 1073 4.68 -41.57 -21.66
C ARG A 1073 3.43 -41.37 -22.52
N PHE A 1074 2.74 -40.24 -22.33
CA PHE A 1074 1.50 -39.93 -23.03
C PHE A 1074 1.70 -39.70 -24.53
N LEU A 1075 2.85 -39.13 -24.94
CA LEU A 1075 3.23 -39.05 -26.35
C LEU A 1075 3.43 -40.43 -26.99
N LEU A 1076 4.00 -41.41 -26.26
CA LEU A 1076 4.17 -42.78 -26.74
C LEU A 1076 2.82 -43.46 -26.98
N ILE A 1077 1.90 -43.36 -26.01
CA ILE A 1077 0.53 -43.86 -26.15
C ILE A 1077 -0.17 -43.24 -27.37
N GLU A 1078 -0.11 -41.90 -27.52
CA GLU A 1078 -0.69 -41.20 -28.68
C GLU A 1078 -0.02 -41.64 -30.01
N ALA A 1079 1.26 -42.01 -30.01
CA ALA A 1079 1.97 -42.49 -31.19
C ALA A 1079 1.48 -43.87 -31.67
N HIS A 1080 1.25 -44.84 -30.77
CA HIS A 1080 0.69 -46.14 -31.13
C HIS A 1080 -0.75 -46.01 -31.64
N GLU A 1081 -1.59 -45.24 -30.96
CA GLU A 1081 -2.97 -44.93 -31.39
C GLU A 1081 -3.00 -44.30 -32.80
N ARG A 1082 -2.14 -43.30 -33.05
CA ARG A 1082 -2.01 -42.69 -34.38
C ARG A 1082 -1.51 -43.69 -35.42
N HIS A 1083 -0.54 -44.53 -35.09
CA HIS A 1083 0.05 -45.46 -36.03
C HIS A 1083 -0.99 -46.43 -36.60
N HIS A 1084 -1.87 -46.95 -35.75
CA HIS A 1084 -2.86 -47.96 -36.14
C HIS A 1084 -4.22 -47.39 -36.58
N PHE A 1085 -4.61 -46.21 -36.07
CA PHE A 1085 -5.94 -45.63 -36.31
C PHE A 1085 -5.98 -44.24 -36.97
N HIS A 1086 -4.86 -43.59 -37.28
CA HIS A 1086 -4.90 -42.33 -38.03
C HIS A 1086 -4.89 -42.60 -39.54
N GLN A 1087 -6.07 -42.50 -40.17
CA GLN A 1087 -6.30 -42.82 -41.60
C GLN A 1087 -6.11 -44.30 -41.98
N ARG A 1088 -5.58 -45.10 -41.05
CA ARG A 1088 -5.60 -46.57 -41.01
C ARG A 1088 -6.70 -47.02 -40.03
N CYS A 1089 -7.13 -48.27 -40.10
CA CYS A 1089 -8.08 -48.88 -39.15
C CYS A 1089 -7.60 -50.30 -38.79
N GLU A 1090 -6.35 -50.41 -38.36
CA GLU A 1090 -5.61 -51.67 -38.25
C GLU A 1090 -5.64 -52.20 -36.81
N PRO A 1091 -6.25 -53.37 -36.54
CA PRO A 1091 -6.21 -53.96 -35.21
C PRO A 1091 -4.79 -54.36 -34.79
N PHE A 1092 -4.43 -54.07 -33.55
CA PHE A 1092 -3.14 -54.45 -32.97
C PHE A 1092 -3.29 -55.02 -31.56
N ASN A 1093 -2.27 -55.73 -31.10
CA ASN A 1093 -2.24 -56.34 -29.77
C ASN A 1093 -1.31 -55.55 -28.84
N CYS A 1094 -1.41 -55.76 -27.53
CA CYS A 1094 -0.44 -55.21 -26.58
C CYS A 1094 0.95 -55.85 -26.76
N ASP A 1095 2.02 -55.06 -26.63
CA ASP A 1095 3.42 -55.52 -26.72
C ASP A 1095 3.88 -56.33 -25.48
N ALA A 1096 3.13 -56.29 -24.38
CA ALA A 1096 3.51 -56.95 -23.12
C ALA A 1096 3.38 -58.48 -23.18
N LEU A 1097 4.45 -59.18 -22.80
CA LEU A 1097 4.62 -60.64 -22.94
C LEU A 1097 3.55 -61.50 -22.24
N ASP A 1098 2.87 -60.97 -21.22
CA ASP A 1098 1.79 -61.60 -20.47
C ASP A 1098 0.39 -61.04 -20.80
N CYS A 1099 0.28 -60.18 -21.82
CA CYS A 1099 -0.97 -59.55 -22.23
C CYS A 1099 -1.46 -59.99 -23.63
N ASN A 1100 -2.71 -60.45 -23.69
CA ASN A 1100 -3.41 -60.80 -24.94
C ASN A 1100 -4.51 -59.79 -25.31
N ALA A 1101 -4.41 -58.54 -24.86
CA ALA A 1101 -5.36 -57.49 -25.23
C ALA A 1101 -5.20 -57.11 -26.71
N GLN A 1102 -6.32 -56.90 -27.40
CA GLN A 1102 -6.37 -56.46 -28.80
C GLN A 1102 -7.28 -55.23 -28.93
N PHE A 1103 -6.82 -54.25 -29.68
CA PHE A 1103 -7.47 -52.96 -29.89
C PHE A 1103 -7.91 -52.85 -31.35
N ARG A 1104 -9.07 -52.23 -31.58
CA ARG A 1104 -9.78 -52.13 -32.86
C ARG A 1104 -10.35 -50.72 -33.11
N GLN A 1105 -10.46 -49.90 -32.07
CA GLN A 1105 -10.95 -48.51 -32.15
C GLN A 1105 -10.01 -47.53 -31.44
N PRO A 1106 -9.95 -46.25 -31.87
CA PRO A 1106 -9.18 -45.22 -31.18
C PRO A 1106 -9.54 -45.10 -29.70
N GLY A 1107 -8.54 -45.05 -28.83
CA GLY A 1107 -8.67 -44.90 -27.39
C GLY A 1107 -8.69 -46.23 -26.60
N GLU A 1108 -8.94 -47.37 -27.25
CA GLU A 1108 -8.96 -48.67 -26.57
C GLU A 1108 -7.57 -49.06 -26.04
N TYR A 1109 -6.49 -48.72 -26.76
CA TYR A 1109 -5.12 -48.93 -26.28
C TYR A 1109 -4.75 -47.92 -25.19
N THR A 1110 -5.19 -46.66 -25.32
CA THR A 1110 -4.93 -45.61 -24.34
C THR A 1110 -5.48 -45.97 -22.97
N LEU A 1111 -6.74 -46.42 -22.90
CA LEU A 1111 -7.36 -46.91 -21.67
C LEU A 1111 -6.56 -48.09 -21.08
N HIS A 1112 -6.22 -49.07 -21.93
CA HIS A 1112 -5.46 -50.24 -21.51
C HIS A 1112 -4.06 -49.90 -20.94
N ALA A 1113 -3.30 -49.04 -21.61
CA ALA A 1113 -1.98 -48.61 -21.18
C ALA A 1113 -2.05 -47.85 -19.83
N ILE A 1114 -3.01 -46.94 -19.70
CA ILE A 1114 -3.25 -46.19 -18.46
C ILE A 1114 -3.62 -47.13 -17.29
N GLN A 1115 -4.51 -48.10 -17.50
CA GLN A 1115 -4.94 -49.07 -16.47
C GLN A 1115 -3.81 -50.03 -16.05
N THR A 1116 -3.04 -50.54 -17.01
CA THR A 1116 -2.09 -51.65 -16.76
C THR A 1116 -0.65 -51.22 -16.50
N GLY A 1117 -0.24 -50.04 -16.98
CA GLY A 1117 1.16 -49.61 -16.96
C GLY A 1117 2.09 -50.44 -17.86
N HIS A 1118 1.56 -51.25 -18.79
CA HIS A 1118 2.36 -52.06 -19.71
C HIS A 1118 3.30 -51.24 -20.61
N ASP A 1119 2.96 -49.96 -20.83
CA ASP A 1119 3.78 -48.99 -21.57
C ASP A 1119 4.97 -48.43 -20.76
N GLU A 1120 5.03 -48.70 -19.45
CA GLU A 1120 6.16 -48.30 -18.60
C GLU A 1120 7.36 -49.25 -18.68
N LYS A 1121 8.49 -48.82 -18.10
CA LYS A 1121 9.83 -49.39 -18.33
C LYS A 1121 9.94 -50.89 -17.98
N GLY A 1122 9.86 -51.74 -19.00
CA GLY A 1122 10.41 -53.09 -18.96
C GLY A 1122 9.59 -54.19 -19.63
N GLN A 1123 8.32 -53.95 -20.00
CA GLN A 1123 7.46 -55.03 -20.52
C GLN A 1123 6.83 -54.81 -21.90
N GLY A 1124 6.40 -53.60 -22.34
CA GLY A 1124 5.94 -53.46 -23.73
C GLY A 1124 5.38 -52.11 -24.19
N ALA A 1125 6.24 -51.25 -24.72
CA ALA A 1125 5.91 -50.27 -25.76
C ALA A 1125 7.19 -49.79 -26.47
N VAL A 1126 7.44 -50.23 -27.71
CA VAL A 1126 8.51 -49.68 -28.56
C VAL A 1126 7.86 -48.72 -29.56
N PRO A 1127 8.31 -47.45 -29.67
CA PRO A 1127 7.65 -46.50 -30.56
C PRO A 1127 7.51 -47.03 -32.00
N PRO A 1128 6.38 -46.80 -32.69
CA PRO A 1128 6.21 -47.24 -34.07
C PRO A 1128 7.29 -46.65 -35.00
N GLU A 1129 7.67 -47.37 -36.05
CA GLU A 1129 8.82 -47.04 -36.92
C GLU A 1129 8.80 -45.57 -37.41
N GLU A 1130 7.64 -45.07 -37.83
CA GLU A 1130 7.45 -43.70 -38.32
C GLU A 1130 7.69 -42.61 -37.24
N PHE A 1131 7.68 -42.98 -35.96
CA PHE A 1131 7.98 -42.09 -34.83
C PHE A 1131 9.32 -42.37 -34.13
N LYS A 1132 9.97 -43.54 -34.32
CA LYS A 1132 11.21 -43.91 -33.61
C LYS A 1132 12.31 -42.85 -33.67
N ALA A 1133 12.51 -42.23 -34.83
CA ALA A 1133 13.51 -41.17 -35.00
C ALA A 1133 13.19 -39.93 -34.15
N GLN A 1134 11.90 -39.56 -34.03
CA GLN A 1134 11.43 -38.43 -33.22
C GLN A 1134 11.54 -38.74 -31.72
N PHE A 1135 11.15 -39.95 -31.28
CA PHE A 1135 11.35 -40.40 -29.89
C PHE A 1135 12.82 -40.43 -29.51
N LYS A 1136 13.71 -40.93 -30.38
CA LYS A 1136 15.16 -40.89 -30.13
C LYS A 1136 15.65 -39.45 -30.00
N GLN A 1137 15.27 -38.55 -30.91
CA GLN A 1137 15.63 -37.13 -30.84
C GLN A 1137 15.11 -36.46 -29.55
N HIS A 1138 13.91 -36.84 -29.09
CA HIS A 1138 13.33 -36.35 -27.84
C HIS A 1138 14.07 -36.89 -26.61
N GLN A 1139 14.36 -38.19 -26.56
CA GLN A 1139 15.15 -38.82 -25.50
C GLN A 1139 16.56 -38.22 -25.42
N GLU A 1140 17.23 -38.02 -26.56
CA GLU A 1140 18.50 -37.30 -26.60
C GLU A 1140 18.35 -35.83 -26.16
N SER A 1141 17.22 -35.18 -26.43
CA SER A 1141 16.95 -33.81 -25.93
C SER A 1141 16.69 -33.77 -24.42
N LEU A 1142 16.10 -34.82 -23.84
CA LEU A 1142 15.93 -34.96 -22.39
C LEU A 1142 17.28 -35.26 -21.75
N ALA A 1143 18.05 -36.20 -22.30
CA ALA A 1143 19.40 -36.51 -21.83
C ALA A 1143 20.30 -35.26 -21.85
N ARG A 1144 20.36 -34.50 -22.95
CA ARG A 1144 21.10 -33.21 -23.00
C ARG A 1144 20.56 -32.17 -22.01
N ALA A 1145 19.24 -32.12 -21.78
CA ALA A 1145 18.63 -31.25 -20.78
C ALA A 1145 18.84 -31.71 -19.32
N GLN A 1146 19.18 -32.98 -19.11
CA GLN A 1146 19.58 -33.56 -17.84
C GLN A 1146 21.09 -33.36 -17.59
N GLU A 1147 21.92 -33.53 -18.62
CA GLU A 1147 23.36 -33.24 -18.64
C GLU A 1147 23.66 -31.75 -18.37
N GLN A 1148 22.84 -30.86 -18.91
CA GLN A 1148 22.85 -29.42 -18.64
C GLN A 1148 21.87 -29.02 -17.53
N GLY A 1149 21.38 -30.01 -16.77
CA GLY A 1149 20.14 -29.93 -16.01
C GLY A 1149 20.29 -29.62 -14.53
N GLY A 1150 19.16 -29.22 -13.94
CA GLY A 1150 19.05 -28.87 -12.54
C GLY A 1150 19.54 -29.94 -11.56
N ARG A 1151 19.28 -31.22 -11.84
CA ARG A 1151 19.74 -32.34 -10.98
C ARG A 1151 21.27 -32.45 -10.95
N ILE A 1152 21.95 -32.15 -12.05
CA ILE A 1152 23.42 -32.12 -12.07
C ILE A 1152 23.94 -30.84 -11.41
N ALA A 1153 23.29 -29.69 -11.61
CA ALA A 1153 23.65 -28.47 -10.89
C ALA A 1153 23.47 -28.61 -9.35
N LEU A 1154 22.42 -29.29 -8.89
CA LEU A 1154 22.22 -29.63 -7.47
C LEU A 1154 23.33 -30.57 -6.95
N ASN A 1155 23.60 -31.67 -7.68
CA ASN A 1155 24.70 -32.59 -7.34
C ASN A 1155 26.08 -31.90 -7.37
N GLN A 1156 26.28 -30.89 -8.24
CA GLN A 1156 27.50 -30.08 -8.28
C GLN A 1156 27.59 -29.16 -7.07
N ILE A 1157 26.50 -28.46 -6.68
CA ILE A 1157 26.48 -27.65 -5.45
C ILE A 1157 26.75 -28.53 -4.22
N TYR A 1158 26.23 -29.76 -4.19
CA TYR A 1158 26.53 -30.76 -3.15
C TYR A 1158 28.01 -31.15 -3.17
N THR A 1159 28.53 -31.59 -4.31
CA THR A 1159 29.92 -32.04 -4.47
C THR A 1159 30.93 -30.92 -4.17
N ASP A 1160 30.64 -29.69 -4.60
CA ASP A 1160 31.43 -28.50 -4.31
C ASP A 1160 31.34 -28.07 -2.84
N ARG A 1161 30.34 -28.52 -2.07
CA ARG A 1161 30.27 -28.34 -0.61
C ARG A 1161 31.00 -29.48 0.10
N ALA A 1162 30.80 -30.73 -0.30
CA ALA A 1162 31.48 -31.90 0.24
C ALA A 1162 33.02 -31.81 0.12
N ASN A 1163 33.54 -31.29 -1.00
CA ASN A 1163 34.97 -31.12 -1.25
C ASN A 1163 35.61 -29.90 -0.54
N LYS A 1164 34.84 -29.10 0.22
CA LYS A 1164 35.36 -27.95 0.97
C LYS A 1164 35.77 -28.35 2.39
N THR A 1165 36.72 -27.62 2.97
CA THR A 1165 37.00 -27.69 4.42
C THR A 1165 35.78 -27.21 5.22
N LEU A 1166 35.66 -27.64 6.49
CA LEU A 1166 34.55 -27.24 7.37
C LEU A 1166 34.36 -25.72 7.46
N GLU A 1167 35.46 -24.96 7.48
CA GLU A 1167 35.47 -23.49 7.50
C GLU A 1167 34.91 -22.89 6.19
N GLN A 1168 35.26 -23.49 5.05
CA GLN A 1168 34.75 -23.11 3.72
C GLN A 1168 33.29 -23.53 3.51
N GLN A 1169 32.85 -24.64 4.11
CA GLN A 1169 31.44 -25.06 4.15
C GLN A 1169 30.62 -24.04 4.97
N GLN A 1170 31.06 -23.72 6.19
CA GLN A 1170 30.43 -22.71 7.03
C GLN A 1170 30.37 -21.34 6.34
N CYS A 1171 31.43 -20.93 5.62
CA CYS A 1171 31.43 -19.69 4.84
C CYS A 1171 30.42 -19.73 3.67
N ALA A 1172 30.28 -20.86 2.97
CA ALA A 1172 29.30 -21.02 1.89
C ALA A 1172 27.86 -20.99 2.43
N ASP A 1173 27.61 -21.71 3.51
CA ASP A 1173 26.33 -21.76 4.23
C ASP A 1173 25.95 -20.36 4.75
N GLN A 1174 26.88 -19.64 5.38
CA GLN A 1174 26.70 -18.24 5.78
C GLN A 1174 26.40 -17.32 4.60
N THR A 1175 27.00 -17.54 3.43
CA THR A 1175 26.72 -16.74 2.22
C THR A 1175 25.31 -17.02 1.68
N PHE A 1176 24.86 -18.28 1.75
CA PHE A 1176 23.50 -18.68 1.36
C PHE A 1176 22.45 -18.11 2.33
N LEU A 1177 22.67 -18.24 3.64
CA LEU A 1177 21.88 -17.62 4.70
C LEU A 1177 21.82 -16.10 4.57
N TYR A 1178 22.96 -15.45 4.33
CA TYR A 1178 23.05 -14.00 4.16
C TYR A 1178 22.21 -13.53 2.96
N GLN A 1179 22.24 -14.25 1.83
CA GLN A 1179 21.38 -13.90 0.69
C GLN A 1179 19.89 -14.18 1.00
N LEU A 1180 19.55 -15.29 1.65
CA LEU A 1180 18.17 -15.57 2.12
C LEU A 1180 17.63 -14.52 3.09
N GLN A 1181 18.49 -13.74 3.74
CA GLN A 1181 18.10 -12.70 4.69
C GLN A 1181 18.05 -11.30 4.06
N HIS A 1182 18.97 -10.96 3.15
CA HIS A 1182 19.20 -9.58 2.70
C HIS A 1182 18.87 -9.30 1.22
N ASP A 1183 18.64 -10.31 0.38
CA ASP A 1183 18.25 -10.11 -1.02
C ASP A 1183 16.71 -10.11 -1.17
N PRO A 1184 16.07 -9.01 -1.62
CA PRO A 1184 14.61 -8.93 -1.73
C PRO A 1184 13.94 -9.97 -2.65
N LEU A 1185 14.69 -10.70 -3.48
CA LEU A 1185 14.17 -11.83 -4.26
C LEU A 1185 13.98 -13.12 -3.43
N TYR A 1186 14.61 -13.20 -2.27
CA TYR A 1186 14.67 -14.39 -1.42
C TYR A 1186 14.32 -14.13 0.06
N ALA A 1187 14.37 -12.87 0.51
CA ALA A 1187 14.11 -12.43 1.89
C ALA A 1187 12.72 -12.86 2.42
N HIS A 1188 12.71 -13.41 3.64
CA HIS A 1188 11.52 -14.04 4.24
C HIS A 1188 10.83 -13.20 5.34
N GLY A 1189 11.47 -12.12 5.83
CA GLY A 1189 10.95 -11.33 6.97
C GLY A 1189 10.89 -12.07 8.31
N GLN A 1190 11.36 -13.32 8.35
CA GLN A 1190 11.45 -14.21 9.51
C GLN A 1190 12.92 -14.64 9.71
N PRO A 1191 13.32 -15.13 10.89
CA PRO A 1191 14.65 -15.70 11.09
C PRO A 1191 14.92 -16.84 10.11
N VAL A 1192 16.10 -16.83 9.48
CA VAL A 1192 16.41 -17.71 8.32
C VAL A 1192 16.32 -19.21 8.66
N ALA A 1193 16.49 -19.58 9.93
CA ALA A 1193 16.28 -20.95 10.42
C ALA A 1193 14.89 -21.53 10.06
N PHE A 1194 13.85 -20.69 9.99
CA PHE A 1194 12.49 -21.08 9.64
C PHE A 1194 12.17 -20.96 8.13
N CYS A 1195 13.13 -20.55 7.29
CA CYS A 1195 12.92 -20.44 5.85
C CYS A 1195 12.90 -21.83 5.20
N SER A 1196 11.82 -22.18 4.49
CA SER A 1196 11.70 -23.50 3.85
C SER A 1196 12.78 -23.76 2.79
N THR A 1197 13.26 -22.72 2.08
CA THR A 1197 14.42 -22.86 1.18
C THR A 1197 15.72 -23.13 1.95
N TRP A 1198 15.88 -22.65 3.18
CA TRP A 1198 17.02 -23.04 4.02
C TRP A 1198 16.87 -24.48 4.50
N ALA A 1199 15.68 -24.87 4.96
CA ALA A 1199 15.39 -26.24 5.39
C ALA A 1199 15.69 -27.26 4.28
N LEU A 1200 15.17 -27.05 3.07
CA LEU A 1200 15.38 -27.92 1.92
C LEU A 1200 16.83 -27.91 1.43
N TYR A 1201 17.52 -26.76 1.49
CA TYR A 1201 18.96 -26.70 1.19
C TYR A 1201 19.77 -27.50 2.21
N TYR A 1202 19.52 -27.29 3.50
CA TYR A 1202 20.27 -27.91 4.59
C TYR A 1202 20.06 -29.43 4.62
N VAL A 1203 18.82 -29.92 4.52
CA VAL A 1203 18.52 -31.36 4.47
C VAL A 1203 19.20 -32.03 3.27
N TYR A 1204 19.06 -31.47 2.06
CA TYR A 1204 19.71 -31.97 0.86
C TYR A 1204 21.26 -31.86 0.88
N MET A 1205 21.82 -31.16 1.88
CA MET A 1205 23.25 -31.01 2.13
C MET A 1205 23.72 -31.78 3.39
N MET A 1206 22.86 -32.66 3.91
CA MET A 1206 23.06 -33.48 5.13
C MET A 1206 22.60 -34.94 4.96
N GLU A 1207 22.19 -35.38 3.76
CA GLU A 1207 21.84 -36.78 3.46
C GLU A 1207 23.08 -37.65 3.16
N ASP A 1208 23.83 -38.00 4.21
CA ASP A 1208 24.82 -39.11 4.28
C ASP A 1208 24.75 -39.77 5.69
#